data_AF-A0AAA9ST38-F1
#
_entry.id   AF-A0AAA9ST38-F1
#
_cell.length_a   1.000
_cell.length_b   1.000
_cell.length_c   1.000
_cell.angle_alpha   90.00
_cell.angle_beta   90.00
_cell.angle_gamma   90.00
#
_symmetry.space_group_name_H-M   'P 1'
#
loop_
_entity.id
_entity.type
_entity.pdbx_description
1 polymer ?
#
loop_
_entity_poly.entity_id
_entity_poly.type
_entity_poly.pdbx_seq_one_letter_code
_entity_poly.pdbx_strand_id
1 'polypeptide(L)'
;MEKLGIKPSRASWLLSRFCWQTSVKQLKSLYLFYFCFCFSALWLSTVIKELVVSAGNSVQITLPKNEVQLNAFVLPEPDAGEAYTYDWQLITHPRDYSGEMEGEHSKILKLSKLTPGLYEFKVIVDGQNAHGEGYVNVTVKPEPRKNRPPVAIVSPQYQEISLPTTSTVIDGSQSTDDDKIVQYHWEELKGPLREKKISEDTAILKLSKLVPGNYTFSLTVVDSDGATNSTTARLTVNKAVDYPPVANAGPNQVITLPQNSITLFGNQSTDDHGITSYEWSLSPNSKGKVMEMQGVRTPTLQLSAMQEGDYTYQLTVTDTVGQQATAQVTVIVQPENNKPPQADAGPDKELTLPVDSTTLDGSKSSDDQKIISYLWEKTQGPDGVQLENANSSVATVTGLQVGTYVFTLTVKDERNLQSQSSVNVIVKEEMNKAPVAKIAGNVVITLPTDTAELDGSKSSDDKGIVSYLWTRDEGSPAAGEVLNRSDHHPVLFLSNLVEGTYTFHLKVTDAKGESDVDRTTVEVKPDPRKNSLVELILDVNVSQLTERLKGMFIRQIGVLLGVLDSDIIVQKIQPYTEQSTKMVFFVQNEPPHQIFKGHEVAAMLKSELQKQKADFLIFRALEISTVTCQLNCSDHGHCDSFTKRCVCDPFWMENFIKVQLRDGDSNCEWSVLYVIIASFLIVVALGILSWTVICCCKRQKGKPKRKSKYKILDATDQESLELKPTSRAGVKQKGPALSSSLMHSESELDSDDAIFTWPDREKGKLLHGQNGSVPNGQTPLKVRSPREEIL
;
A
#
# COMPACT_ATOMS: atom_id res chain seq x y z
N MET A 1 23.06 29.32 24.61
CA MET A 1 22.58 29.31 26.01
C MET A 1 22.82 30.72 26.52
N GLU A 2 21.82 31.60 26.64
CA GLU A 2 20.60 31.59 27.48
C GLU A 2 20.79 32.37 28.79
N LYS A 3 19.95 33.40 28.99
CA LYS A 3 19.60 34.10 30.24
C LYS A 3 20.74 34.45 31.22
N LEU A 4 21.19 35.70 31.16
CA LEU A 4 21.55 36.45 32.37
C LEU A 4 20.36 37.31 32.81
N GLY A 5 19.99 37.23 34.08
CA GLY A 5 18.90 38.01 34.68
C GLY A 5 18.98 38.01 36.20
N ILE A 6 18.18 38.87 36.82
CA ILE A 6 17.98 39.01 38.28
C ILE A 6 19.19 39.63 39.03
N LYS A 7 19.09 40.93 39.31
CA LYS A 7 19.64 41.51 40.55
C LYS A 7 18.78 41.02 41.73
N PRO A 8 19.35 40.95 42.94
CA PRO A 8 18.80 41.85 43.96
C PRO A 8 19.87 42.58 44.77
N SER A 9 19.50 43.73 45.32
CA SER A 9 20.30 44.50 46.27
C SER A 9 19.77 44.32 47.70
N ARG A 10 20.68 44.15 48.67
CA ARG A 10 20.65 44.70 50.05
C ARG A 10 21.52 43.87 51.00
N ALA A 11 22.60 44.47 51.51
CA ALA A 11 23.07 44.31 52.89
C ALA A 11 24.33 45.18 53.10
N SER A 12 24.14 46.39 53.63
CA SER A 12 25.19 47.02 54.43
C SER A 12 24.80 46.79 55.89
N TRP A 13 25.66 46.12 56.66
CA TRP A 13 25.71 46.22 58.13
C TRP A 13 27.12 45.83 58.61
N LEU A 14 27.63 46.58 59.59
CA LEU A 14 29.03 46.53 60.03
C LEU A 14 29.33 45.40 61.02
N LEU A 15 30.54 44.85 60.97
CA LEU A 15 31.33 44.31 62.09
C LEU A 15 32.83 44.32 61.67
N SER A 16 33.84 44.60 62.52
CA SER A 16 33.84 45.18 63.89
C SER A 16 35.26 45.57 64.34
N ARG A 17 35.38 46.41 65.39
CA ARG A 17 36.59 46.69 66.21
C ARG A 17 37.69 47.48 65.48
N PHE A 18 38.61 48.20 66.13
CA PHE A 18 38.85 48.54 67.55
C PHE A 18 38.77 50.08 67.72
N CYS A 19 38.81 50.74 68.89
CA CYS A 19 38.90 50.35 70.31
C CYS A 19 38.04 51.36 71.12
N TRP A 20 37.48 51.04 72.29
CA TRP A 20 37.94 51.52 73.63
C TRP A 20 38.88 52.76 73.61
N GLN A 21 38.73 53.73 74.52
CA GLN A 21 38.37 53.56 75.93
C GLN A 21 37.58 54.74 76.53
N THR A 22 36.84 54.47 77.61
CA THR A 22 36.12 55.46 78.43
C THR A 22 37.02 56.05 79.53
N SER A 23 36.46 56.96 80.34
CA SER A 23 36.89 57.33 81.70
C SER A 23 38.09 58.29 81.86
N VAL A 24 38.15 59.14 82.91
CA VAL A 24 37.08 59.73 83.76
C VAL A 24 37.63 60.94 84.56
N LYS A 25 36.75 61.89 84.92
CA LYS A 25 36.85 62.90 86.01
C LYS A 25 38.10 63.81 86.17
N GLN A 26 37.77 65.09 86.43
CA GLN A 26 38.43 66.01 87.40
C GLN A 26 39.84 66.56 87.02
N LEU A 27 40.31 67.70 87.57
CA LEU A 27 39.77 68.55 88.65
C LEU A 27 40.01 70.07 88.40
N LYS A 28 39.21 70.89 89.11
CA LYS A 28 39.32 72.34 89.47
C LYS A 28 40.64 73.09 89.21
N SER A 29 40.48 74.39 88.92
CA SER A 29 40.80 75.51 89.85
C SER A 29 39.77 76.61 89.56
N LEU A 30 38.94 77.13 90.48
CA LEU A 30 39.21 77.68 91.80
C LEU A 30 40.51 78.48 91.88
N TYR A 31 40.37 79.81 91.83
CA TYR A 31 41.23 80.69 92.59
C TYR A 31 40.37 81.48 93.58
N LEU A 32 40.76 81.35 94.86
CA LEU A 32 40.65 82.25 96.02
C LEU A 32 39.35 83.10 96.20
N PHE A 33 38.69 83.06 97.37
CA PHE A 33 39.11 83.73 98.63
C PHE A 33 39.35 85.25 98.45
N TYR A 34 38.91 86.14 99.36
CA TYR A 34 38.68 85.92 100.80
C TYR A 34 37.35 86.51 101.34
N PHE A 35 37.03 86.13 102.57
CA PHE A 35 36.01 86.74 103.43
C PHE A 35 36.35 88.20 103.81
N CYS A 36 35.36 88.93 104.34
CA CYS A 36 35.52 90.31 104.84
C CYS A 36 35.31 90.37 106.37
N PHE A 37 35.63 91.52 106.98
CA PHE A 37 35.60 91.86 108.42
C PHE A 37 36.68 91.15 109.26
N CYS A 38 37.47 91.80 110.15
CA CYS A 38 37.29 92.94 111.08
C CYS A 38 36.94 92.48 112.52
N PHE A 39 37.36 93.28 113.52
CA PHE A 39 37.49 92.98 114.96
C PHE A 39 38.50 91.86 115.26
N SER A 40 39.64 92.08 115.92
CA SER A 40 39.97 92.87 117.13
C SER A 40 39.39 92.32 118.43
N ALA A 41 40.26 91.74 119.27
CA ALA A 41 40.43 92.13 120.67
C ALA A 41 41.70 91.48 121.26
N LEU A 42 42.52 92.29 121.94
CA LEU A 42 43.49 92.02 123.02
C LEU A 42 43.90 90.54 123.29
N TRP A 43 45.18 90.23 123.55
CA TRP A 43 45.88 90.60 124.80
C TRP A 43 47.42 90.64 124.64
N LEU A 44 48.05 91.60 125.34
CA LEU A 44 49.50 91.87 125.52
C LEU A 44 50.45 91.72 124.32
N SER A 45 51.01 92.86 123.89
CA SER A 45 52.02 92.96 122.85
C SER A 45 53.46 92.97 123.40
N THR A 46 54.27 91.98 123.02
CA THR A 46 55.74 92.10 122.95
C THR A 46 56.15 92.23 121.48
N VAL A 47 56.92 93.26 121.12
CA VAL A 47 57.21 93.59 119.72
C VAL A 47 58.40 92.80 119.19
N ILE A 48 58.15 91.98 118.16
CA ILE A 48 59.14 91.23 117.37
C ILE A 48 59.65 92.13 116.23
N LYS A 49 60.92 92.00 115.83
CA LYS A 49 61.50 92.70 114.66
C LYS A 49 61.27 91.89 113.37
N GLU A 50 61.12 92.57 112.24
CA GLU A 50 60.95 91.93 110.93
C GLU A 50 62.30 91.85 110.20
N LEU A 51 62.64 90.68 109.63
CA LEU A 51 63.86 90.46 108.83
C LEU A 51 63.55 90.51 107.34
N VAL A 52 64.39 91.20 106.57
CA VAL A 52 64.31 91.15 105.10
C VAL A 52 65.11 89.95 104.61
N VAL A 53 64.41 88.96 104.05
CA VAL A 53 64.98 87.70 103.55
C VAL A 53 64.81 87.61 102.04
N SER A 54 65.87 87.18 101.34
CA SER A 54 65.86 86.92 99.90
C SER A 54 66.48 85.56 99.61
N ALA A 55 65.75 84.71 98.88
CA ALA A 55 66.18 83.36 98.52
C ALA A 55 67.08 83.30 97.26
N GLY A 56 67.51 84.46 96.77
CA GLY A 56 68.28 84.60 95.53
C GLY A 56 67.40 84.82 94.29
N ASN A 57 68.04 84.84 93.11
CA ASN A 57 67.35 85.05 91.84
C ASN A 57 66.89 83.71 91.23
N SER A 58 65.71 83.70 90.61
CA SER A 58 65.16 82.52 89.93
C SER A 58 66.04 82.05 88.77
N VAL A 59 66.22 80.73 88.64
CA VAL A 59 67.20 80.10 87.73
C VAL A 59 66.49 79.33 86.60
N GLN A 60 67.03 79.37 85.38
CA GLN A 60 66.59 78.49 84.28
C GLN A 60 67.75 77.58 83.83
N ILE A 61 67.45 76.30 83.64
CA ILE A 61 68.35 75.29 83.09
C ILE A 61 67.68 74.50 81.96
N THR A 62 68.49 73.86 81.12
CA THR A 62 68.03 73.01 80.01
C THR A 62 68.72 71.66 80.15
N LEU A 63 67.98 70.57 79.91
CA LEU A 63 68.56 69.23 79.89
C LEU A 63 69.72 69.14 78.88
N PRO A 64 70.78 68.36 79.17
CA PRO A 64 70.89 67.39 80.28
C PRO A 64 71.29 67.96 81.65
N LYS A 65 71.43 69.29 81.84
CA LYS A 65 71.77 69.86 83.15
C LYS A 65 70.54 69.87 84.07
N ASN A 66 70.66 69.24 85.25
CA ASN A 66 69.57 68.99 86.19
C ASN A 66 69.93 69.25 87.67
N GLU A 67 70.99 70.02 87.94
CA GLU A 67 71.41 70.47 89.28
C GLU A 67 71.51 72.00 89.36
N VAL A 68 71.28 72.56 90.56
CA VAL A 68 71.41 74.00 90.86
C VAL A 68 71.64 74.23 92.36
N GLN A 69 72.16 75.40 92.74
CA GLN A 69 72.28 75.84 94.14
C GLN A 69 71.55 77.18 94.35
N LEU A 70 70.91 77.33 95.50
CA LEU A 70 70.12 78.50 95.91
C LEU A 70 70.65 79.00 97.26
N ASN A 71 70.76 80.33 97.43
CA ASN A 71 71.41 80.94 98.59
C ASN A 71 70.48 81.96 99.25
N ALA A 72 70.31 81.87 100.57
CA ALA A 72 69.54 82.83 101.35
C ALA A 72 70.40 84.01 101.82
N PHE A 73 69.88 85.22 101.67
CA PHE A 73 70.46 86.47 102.15
C PHE A 73 69.48 87.15 103.10
N VAL A 74 69.97 87.70 104.21
CA VAL A 74 69.16 88.17 105.34
C VAL A 74 69.72 89.48 105.85
N LEU A 75 68.87 90.48 106.09
CA LEU A 75 69.27 91.78 106.65
C LEU A 75 68.33 92.23 107.77
N PRO A 76 68.86 92.81 108.86
CA PRO A 76 70.29 92.96 109.20
C PRO A 76 70.94 91.60 109.55
N GLU A 77 72.26 91.50 109.38
CA GLU A 77 73.05 90.36 109.86
C GLU A 77 73.04 90.30 111.41
N PRO A 78 73.13 89.11 112.03
CA PRO A 78 72.95 88.97 113.48
C PRO A 78 74.08 89.59 114.29
N ASP A 79 73.73 90.21 115.41
CA ASP A 79 74.69 90.81 116.36
C ASP A 79 75.60 89.73 116.99
N ALA A 80 76.81 90.15 117.39
CA ALA A 80 77.92 89.25 117.75
C ALA A 80 77.67 88.39 118.99
N GLY A 81 77.01 87.25 118.79
CA GLY A 81 76.63 86.27 119.83
C GLY A 81 75.33 85.52 119.49
N GLU A 82 74.49 86.06 118.62
CA GLU A 82 73.27 85.41 118.11
C GLU A 82 73.51 84.74 116.75
N ALA A 83 72.66 83.79 116.39
CA ALA A 83 72.68 83.11 115.10
C ALA A 83 71.26 82.84 114.60
N TYR A 84 71.01 83.07 113.31
CA TYR A 84 69.72 82.80 112.69
C TYR A 84 69.61 81.34 112.23
N THR A 85 68.44 80.74 112.43
CA THR A 85 68.07 79.42 111.88
C THR A 85 67.35 79.57 110.54
N TYR A 86 67.67 78.70 109.59
CA TYR A 86 67.08 78.67 108.24
C TYR A 86 66.24 77.40 108.08
N ASP A 87 65.14 77.48 107.34
CA ASP A 87 64.33 76.33 106.89
C ASP A 87 63.89 76.54 105.42
N TRP A 88 64.17 75.59 104.54
CA TRP A 88 63.83 75.63 103.12
C TRP A 88 62.71 74.65 102.77
N GLN A 89 61.62 75.17 102.19
CA GLN A 89 60.41 74.42 101.85
C GLN A 89 60.12 74.48 100.35
N LEU A 90 59.89 73.32 99.73
CA LEU A 90 59.40 73.20 98.35
C LEU A 90 57.89 73.42 98.30
N ILE A 91 57.43 74.41 97.53
CA ILE A 91 56.00 74.78 97.41
C ILE A 91 55.35 74.16 96.17
N THR A 92 55.96 74.29 94.99
CA THR A 92 55.45 73.68 93.75
C THR A 92 56.55 72.95 93.00
N HIS A 93 56.16 71.90 92.29
CA HIS A 93 57.04 71.06 91.47
C HIS A 93 56.27 70.40 90.31
N PRO A 94 56.95 69.87 89.27
CA PRO A 94 56.31 69.08 88.22
C PRO A 94 55.69 67.79 88.77
N ARG A 95 54.74 67.18 88.04
CA ARG A 95 54.09 65.92 88.47
C ARG A 95 55.11 64.78 88.65
N ASP A 96 56.08 64.70 87.75
CA ASP A 96 57.11 63.66 87.73
C ASP A 96 58.34 64.14 88.50
N TYR A 97 58.16 64.44 89.80
CA TYR A 97 59.21 64.95 90.67
C TYR A 97 60.17 63.85 91.14
N SER A 98 61.45 64.03 90.84
CA SER A 98 62.57 63.21 91.33
C SER A 98 63.68 64.06 91.98
N GLY A 99 63.35 65.29 92.40
CA GLY A 99 64.33 66.20 92.94
C GLY A 99 64.84 65.76 94.32
N GLU A 100 66.13 65.94 94.57
CA GLU A 100 66.75 65.75 95.89
C GLU A 100 67.27 67.09 96.41
N MET A 101 67.04 67.35 97.68
CA MET A 101 67.39 68.58 98.39
C MET A 101 68.47 68.29 99.44
N GLU A 102 69.59 69.00 99.38
CA GLU A 102 70.67 68.93 100.37
C GLU A 102 70.87 70.31 101.01
N GLY A 103 70.94 70.38 102.34
CA GLY A 103 71.22 71.63 103.08
C GLY A 103 69.99 72.44 103.52
N GLU A 104 68.81 71.81 103.59
CA GLU A 104 67.50 72.41 103.91
C GLU A 104 67.47 73.33 105.14
N HIS A 105 68.31 73.07 106.15
CA HIS A 105 68.35 73.84 107.40
C HIS A 105 69.53 74.84 107.43
N SER A 106 69.96 75.35 106.27
CA SER A 106 71.16 76.17 106.12
C SER A 106 71.01 77.32 105.13
N LYS A 107 72.01 78.22 105.09
CA LYS A 107 72.05 79.37 104.18
C LYS A 107 72.13 78.98 102.68
N ILE A 108 72.45 77.72 102.35
CA ILE A 108 72.62 77.22 100.98
C ILE A 108 71.83 75.92 100.79
N LEU A 109 70.90 75.91 99.84
CA LEU A 109 70.16 74.73 99.40
C LEU A 109 70.76 74.23 98.06
N LYS A 110 71.18 72.97 98.01
CA LYS A 110 71.59 72.32 96.76
C LYS A 110 70.47 71.40 96.27
N LEU A 111 70.14 71.54 94.99
CA LEU A 111 69.10 70.78 94.31
C LEU A 111 69.73 69.91 93.21
N SER A 112 69.30 68.65 93.12
CA SER A 112 69.72 67.74 92.04
C SER A 112 68.55 66.95 91.47
N LYS A 113 68.79 66.20 90.37
CA LYS A 113 67.82 65.28 89.73
C LYS A 113 66.50 65.94 89.27
N LEU A 114 66.56 67.21 88.88
CA LEU A 114 65.39 67.98 88.42
C LEU A 114 64.90 67.53 87.02
N THR A 115 63.61 67.25 86.90
CA THR A 115 62.89 66.94 85.63
C THR A 115 62.29 68.21 84.99
N PRO A 116 61.95 68.19 83.67
CA PRO A 116 61.37 69.34 82.96
C PRO A 116 60.11 69.92 83.60
N GLY A 117 60.07 71.25 83.76
CA GLY A 117 58.96 71.97 84.36
C GLY A 117 59.40 73.12 85.27
N LEU A 118 58.49 73.57 86.16
CA LEU A 118 58.68 74.69 87.08
C LEU A 118 58.69 74.19 88.54
N TYR A 119 59.56 74.77 89.35
CA TYR A 119 59.72 74.53 90.77
C TYR A 119 59.72 75.88 91.51
N GLU A 120 59.23 75.89 92.75
CA GLU A 120 59.10 77.09 93.59
C GLU A 120 59.47 76.74 95.02
N PHE A 121 60.40 77.50 95.60
CA PHE A 121 60.96 77.28 96.94
C PHE A 121 60.74 78.52 97.80
N LYS A 122 60.53 78.30 99.09
CA LYS A 122 60.50 79.32 100.14
C LYS A 122 61.59 79.03 101.15
N VAL A 123 62.23 80.07 101.67
CA VAL A 123 63.08 79.99 102.85
C VAL A 123 62.46 80.84 103.96
N ILE A 124 62.42 80.28 105.17
CA ILE A 124 62.04 80.94 106.41
C ILE A 124 63.31 81.14 107.24
N VAL A 125 63.44 82.29 107.90
CA VAL A 125 64.58 82.60 108.76
C VAL A 125 64.11 83.19 110.09
N ASP A 126 64.53 82.56 111.17
CA ASP A 126 64.19 82.92 112.54
C ASP A 126 65.42 83.33 113.37
N GLY A 127 65.21 84.25 114.30
CA GLY A 127 66.17 84.78 115.25
C GLY A 127 65.50 85.16 116.57
N GLN A 128 66.29 85.47 117.61
CA GLN A 128 65.83 85.37 119.01
C GLN A 128 64.71 86.35 119.41
N ASN A 129 64.43 87.37 118.59
CA ASN A 129 63.14 88.09 118.53
C ASN A 129 62.90 88.67 117.12
N ALA A 130 63.15 87.89 116.06
CA ALA A 130 62.95 88.34 114.68
C ALA A 130 62.65 87.20 113.68
N HIS A 131 61.82 87.45 112.67
CA HIS A 131 61.41 86.48 111.65
C HIS A 131 61.37 87.14 110.25
N GLY A 132 61.64 86.37 109.19
CA GLY A 132 61.44 86.80 107.80
C GLY A 132 61.36 85.61 106.81
N GLU A 133 60.86 85.88 105.61
CA GLU A 133 60.69 84.86 104.56
C GLU A 133 61.03 85.37 103.15
N GLY A 134 61.48 84.47 102.27
CA GLY A 134 61.83 84.78 100.88
C GLY A 134 61.55 83.62 99.92
N TYR A 135 61.38 83.91 98.63
CA TYR A 135 60.91 82.96 97.60
C TYR A 135 61.82 82.94 96.37
N VAL A 136 62.00 81.79 95.71
CA VAL A 136 62.82 81.63 94.49
C VAL A 136 62.35 80.45 93.62
N ASN A 137 62.39 80.62 92.28
CA ASN A 137 61.83 79.64 91.34
C ASN A 137 62.92 79.04 90.43
N VAL A 138 62.76 77.78 90.03
CA VAL A 138 63.68 77.08 89.11
C VAL A 138 62.88 76.51 87.92
N THR A 139 63.36 76.70 86.69
CA THR A 139 62.70 76.17 85.47
C THR A 139 63.64 75.28 84.66
N VAL A 140 63.16 74.10 84.26
CA VAL A 140 63.91 73.09 83.50
C VAL A 140 63.27 72.88 82.12
N LYS A 141 64.06 73.03 81.04
CA LYS A 141 63.61 72.87 79.64
C LYS A 141 64.09 71.54 79.00
N PRO A 142 63.32 70.93 78.08
CA PRO A 142 63.70 69.71 77.36
C PRO A 142 64.77 69.93 76.28
N GLU A 143 65.30 68.83 75.73
CA GLU A 143 66.37 68.82 74.71
C GLU A 143 65.86 69.10 73.27
N PRO A 144 66.63 69.74 72.36
CA PRO A 144 66.22 70.01 70.98
C PRO A 144 66.15 68.78 70.06
N ARG A 145 65.25 68.81 69.06
CA ARG A 145 65.16 67.77 68.00
C ARG A 145 66.33 67.83 67.01
N LYS A 146 66.60 66.71 66.33
CA LYS A 146 67.53 66.60 65.19
C LYS A 146 66.78 66.00 64.01
N ASN A 147 66.61 66.78 62.94
CA ASN A 147 65.86 66.36 61.74
C ASN A 147 66.70 65.44 60.83
N ARG A 148 66.04 64.74 59.90
CA ARG A 148 66.68 64.00 58.79
C ARG A 148 66.11 64.54 57.46
N PRO A 149 66.75 64.26 56.31
CA PRO A 149 66.19 64.64 55.02
C PRO A 149 65.13 63.64 54.54
N PRO A 150 64.16 64.08 53.71
CA PRO A 150 63.13 63.21 53.16
C PRO A 150 63.71 62.16 52.19
N VAL A 151 62.87 61.19 51.82
CA VAL A 151 63.17 60.15 50.84
C VAL A 151 62.11 60.17 49.75
N ALA A 152 62.50 60.59 48.55
CA ALA A 152 61.63 60.63 47.38
C ALA A 152 61.41 59.22 46.82
N ILE A 153 60.14 58.79 46.73
CA ILE A 153 59.74 57.48 46.20
C ILE A 153 58.74 57.67 45.08
N VAL A 154 59.00 57.03 43.93
CA VAL A 154 58.15 57.06 42.74
C VAL A 154 57.74 55.66 42.30
N SER A 155 56.46 55.52 41.94
CA SER A 155 55.84 54.28 41.49
C SER A 155 55.00 54.53 40.22
N PRO A 156 55.27 53.85 39.10
CA PRO A 156 56.43 52.98 38.84
C PRO A 156 57.70 53.78 38.52
N GLN A 157 58.87 53.21 38.83
CA GLN A 157 60.17 53.77 38.39
C GLN A 157 60.40 53.61 36.88
N TYR A 158 59.80 52.59 36.27
CA TYR A 158 59.87 52.28 34.84
C TYR A 158 58.46 51.97 34.33
N GLN A 159 58.01 52.72 33.32
CA GLN A 159 56.75 52.48 32.63
C GLN A 159 57.00 52.31 31.13
N GLU A 160 56.29 51.39 30.51
CA GLU A 160 56.22 51.25 29.06
C GLU A 160 54.76 51.31 28.61
N ILE A 161 54.49 52.03 27.52
CA ILE A 161 53.18 52.09 26.87
C ILE A 161 53.38 52.08 25.33
N SER A 162 52.37 51.67 24.58
CA SER A 162 52.35 51.75 23.12
C SER A 162 51.18 52.59 22.63
N LEU A 163 51.32 53.25 21.48
CA LEU A 163 50.17 53.79 20.77
C LEU A 163 49.15 52.66 20.49
N PRO A 164 47.82 52.92 20.59
CA PRO A 164 47.18 54.24 20.71
C PRO A 164 47.11 54.83 22.13
N THR A 165 47.68 54.20 23.16
CA THR A 165 47.67 54.78 24.52
C THR A 165 48.63 55.97 24.62
N THR A 166 48.08 57.17 24.85
CA THR A 166 48.82 58.45 24.87
C THR A 166 48.83 59.11 26.26
N SER A 167 48.42 58.39 27.30
CA SER A 167 48.29 58.87 28.67
C SER A 167 48.70 57.83 29.70
N THR A 168 49.37 58.26 30.77
CA THR A 168 49.73 57.40 31.91
C THR A 168 49.89 58.23 33.19
N VAL A 169 50.23 57.60 34.31
CA VAL A 169 50.36 58.23 35.63
C VAL A 169 51.65 57.76 36.32
N ILE A 170 52.28 58.65 37.08
CA ILE A 170 53.40 58.33 37.96
C ILE A 170 53.07 58.87 39.35
N ASP A 171 53.06 58.00 40.35
CA ASP A 171 52.72 58.31 41.74
C ASP A 171 53.99 58.60 42.56
N GLY A 172 54.04 59.77 43.19
CA GLY A 172 55.11 60.20 44.11
C GLY A 172 54.67 60.25 45.58
N SER A 173 53.39 59.96 45.86
CA SER A 173 52.79 60.10 47.20
C SER A 173 53.37 59.14 48.25
N GLN A 174 54.11 58.12 47.81
CA GLN A 174 54.83 57.16 48.65
C GLN A 174 56.13 57.72 49.25
N SER A 175 56.53 58.95 48.91
CA SER A 175 57.69 59.61 49.51
C SER A 175 57.51 59.80 51.02
N THR A 176 58.59 59.66 51.80
CA THR A 176 58.55 59.61 53.28
C THR A 176 59.57 60.54 53.93
N ASP A 177 59.35 60.87 55.20
CA ASP A 177 60.14 61.82 56.01
C ASP A 177 59.91 61.51 57.52
N ASP A 178 60.68 62.11 58.45
CA ASP A 178 60.42 62.00 59.91
C ASP A 178 59.63 63.16 60.54
N ASP A 179 59.35 64.25 59.81
CA ASP A 179 58.25 65.19 60.06
C ASP A 179 57.22 65.14 58.90
N LYS A 180 57.32 66.01 57.89
CA LYS A 180 56.31 66.10 56.82
C LYS A 180 56.81 66.76 55.54
N ILE A 181 56.50 66.12 54.42
CA ILE A 181 56.71 66.71 53.09
C ILE A 181 55.72 67.86 52.87
N VAL A 182 56.25 69.07 52.66
CA VAL A 182 55.49 70.30 52.42
C VAL A 182 55.33 70.64 50.94
N GLN A 183 56.22 70.13 50.06
CA GLN A 183 56.14 70.31 48.61
C GLN A 183 56.59 69.05 47.87
N TYR A 184 55.89 68.74 46.78
CA TYR A 184 56.30 67.84 45.71
C TYR A 184 56.53 68.69 44.45
N HIS A 185 57.58 68.44 43.69
CA HIS A 185 57.86 69.14 42.43
C HIS A 185 58.32 68.15 41.36
N TRP A 186 57.64 68.10 40.21
CA TRP A 186 58.05 67.29 39.06
C TRP A 186 58.70 68.12 37.96
N GLU A 187 59.74 67.59 37.33
CA GLU A 187 60.37 68.15 36.12
C GLU A 187 60.65 67.08 35.07
N GLU A 188 60.34 67.37 33.79
CA GLU A 188 60.87 66.63 32.65
C GLU A 188 62.35 66.95 32.39
N LEU A 189 63.24 66.05 32.81
CA LEU A 189 64.67 66.12 32.51
C LEU A 189 64.95 65.85 31.02
N LYS A 190 64.24 64.88 30.44
CA LYS A 190 64.45 64.42 29.05
C LYS A 190 63.15 63.91 28.45
N GLY A 191 62.93 64.20 27.17
CA GLY A 191 61.81 63.69 26.37
C GLY A 191 61.96 64.08 24.90
N PRO A 192 61.04 63.63 24.01
CA PRO A 192 60.87 64.18 22.67
C PRO A 192 60.61 65.69 22.69
N LEU A 193 61.01 66.40 21.63
CA LEU A 193 60.76 67.84 21.52
C LEU A 193 59.25 68.14 21.48
N ARG A 194 58.79 69.01 22.40
CA ARG A 194 57.40 69.44 22.54
C ARG A 194 57.31 70.89 23.01
N GLU A 195 56.23 71.57 22.64
CA GLU A 195 56.03 73.02 22.89
C GLU A 195 56.02 73.39 24.38
N LYS A 196 55.51 72.50 25.24
CA LYS A 196 55.47 72.68 26.69
C LYS A 196 56.08 71.46 27.38
N LYS A 197 57.19 71.67 28.11
CA LYS A 197 57.70 70.71 29.10
C LYS A 197 56.67 70.52 30.22
N ILE A 198 56.60 69.32 30.78
CA ILE A 198 55.75 69.06 31.95
C ILE A 198 56.52 69.40 33.23
N SER A 199 55.92 70.26 34.05
CA SER A 199 56.31 70.53 35.43
C SER A 199 55.04 70.85 36.22
N GLU A 200 54.87 70.21 37.37
CA GLU A 200 53.64 70.20 38.18
C GLU A 200 54.01 69.95 39.67
N ASP A 201 53.43 70.70 40.60
CA ASP A 201 53.70 70.59 42.04
C ASP A 201 52.72 69.64 42.76
N THR A 202 52.51 68.44 42.21
CA THR A 202 51.48 67.48 42.68
C THR A 202 52.07 66.13 43.08
N ALA A 203 51.51 65.49 44.11
CA ALA A 203 51.97 64.17 44.55
C ALA A 203 51.74 63.04 43.53
N ILE A 204 50.85 63.23 42.54
CA ILE A 204 50.55 62.23 41.49
C ILE A 204 50.59 62.92 40.12
N LEU A 205 51.65 62.65 39.34
CA LEU A 205 51.87 63.22 38.02
C LEU A 205 51.00 62.53 36.97
N LYS A 206 50.11 63.28 36.31
CA LYS A 206 49.23 62.78 35.24
C LYS A 206 49.75 63.21 33.87
N LEU A 207 50.11 62.25 33.04
CA LEU A 207 50.69 62.46 31.72
C LEU A 207 49.63 62.20 30.63
N SER A 208 49.57 63.05 29.62
CA SER A 208 48.67 62.89 28.47
C SER A 208 49.28 63.51 27.20
N LYS A 209 48.71 63.17 26.03
CA LYS A 209 49.21 63.57 24.70
C LYS A 209 50.68 63.20 24.47
N LEU A 210 51.10 62.04 24.98
CA LEU A 210 52.44 61.50 24.83
C LEU A 210 52.67 61.04 23.38
N VAL A 211 53.80 61.45 22.81
CA VAL A 211 54.30 61.00 21.50
C VAL A 211 55.37 59.92 21.66
N PRO A 212 55.60 59.04 20.65
CA PRO A 212 56.60 57.98 20.72
C PRO A 212 58.02 58.47 21.04
N GLY A 213 58.70 57.79 21.95
CA GLY A 213 60.03 58.14 22.44
C GLY A 213 60.24 57.82 23.91
N ASN A 214 61.39 58.23 24.44
CA ASN A 214 61.81 57.96 25.82
C ASN A 214 61.80 59.25 26.65
N TYR A 215 61.06 59.23 27.76
CA TYR A 215 60.93 60.30 28.73
C TYR A 215 61.64 59.94 30.04
N THR A 216 62.14 60.96 30.74
CA THR A 216 62.67 60.85 32.11
C THR A 216 62.17 62.04 32.93
N PHE A 217 61.49 61.74 34.02
CA PHE A 217 60.98 62.72 34.98
C PHE A 217 61.78 62.66 36.29
N SER A 218 62.03 63.80 36.89
CA SER A 218 62.52 63.93 38.27
C SER A 218 61.34 64.28 39.18
N LEU A 219 61.22 63.61 40.32
CA LEU A 219 60.45 64.09 41.46
C LEU A 219 61.44 64.63 42.49
N THR A 220 61.20 65.85 42.98
CA THR A 220 61.84 66.39 44.18
C THR A 220 60.80 66.61 45.26
N VAL A 221 61.13 66.26 46.51
CA VAL A 221 60.31 66.52 47.70
C VAL A 221 61.06 67.39 48.69
N VAL A 222 60.31 68.17 49.47
CA VAL A 222 60.81 69.14 50.45
C VAL A 222 60.12 68.92 51.80
N ASP A 223 60.87 68.80 52.89
CA ASP A 223 60.35 68.76 54.27
C ASP A 223 60.18 70.18 54.86
N SER A 224 59.37 70.27 55.90
CA SER A 224 59.14 71.41 56.79
C SER A 224 60.38 72.18 57.28
N ASP A 225 61.51 71.53 57.59
CA ASP A 225 62.77 72.22 57.95
C ASP A 225 63.61 72.60 56.69
N GLY A 226 63.06 72.43 55.48
CA GLY A 226 63.67 72.83 54.21
C GLY A 226 64.64 71.81 53.59
N ALA A 227 64.76 70.62 54.18
CA ALA A 227 65.56 69.53 53.61
C ALA A 227 64.91 68.96 52.34
N THR A 228 65.71 68.54 51.35
CA THR A 228 65.20 68.07 50.05
C THR A 228 65.80 66.74 49.62
N ASN A 229 65.06 66.02 48.77
CA ASN A 229 65.50 64.77 48.16
C ASN A 229 64.86 64.57 46.78
N SER A 230 65.56 63.92 45.86
CA SER A 230 65.10 63.73 44.47
C SER A 230 65.28 62.30 43.99
N THR A 231 64.33 61.82 43.18
CA THR A 231 64.36 60.51 42.53
C THR A 231 63.85 60.63 41.08
N THR A 232 64.03 59.60 40.25
CA THR A 232 63.66 59.65 38.83
C THR A 232 62.80 58.49 38.37
N ALA A 233 61.88 58.77 37.46
CA ALA A 233 61.04 57.78 36.78
C ALA A 233 61.27 57.86 35.25
N ARG A 234 61.24 56.70 34.58
CA ARG A 234 61.48 56.56 33.14
C ARG A 234 60.24 56.01 32.45
N LEU A 235 59.90 56.58 31.30
CA LEU A 235 58.72 56.22 30.52
C LEU A 235 59.09 56.03 29.04
N THR A 236 58.83 54.83 28.51
CA THR A 236 58.98 54.50 27.09
C THR A 236 57.61 54.51 26.41
N VAL A 237 57.51 55.19 25.28
CA VAL A 237 56.30 55.26 24.44
C VAL A 237 56.63 54.67 23.08
N ASN A 238 56.11 53.48 22.79
CA ASN A 238 56.33 52.77 21.54
C ASN A 238 55.36 53.25 20.45
N LYS A 239 55.81 53.22 19.18
CA LYS A 239 54.94 53.39 18.02
C LYS A 239 53.91 52.25 17.96
N ALA A 240 52.82 52.46 17.23
CA ALA A 240 52.00 51.35 16.77
C ALA A 240 52.84 50.45 15.85
N VAL A 241 52.56 49.15 15.89
CA VAL A 241 53.01 48.19 14.86
C VAL A 241 51.86 48.08 13.86
N ASP A 242 52.22 47.90 12.61
CA ASP A 242 51.36 47.82 11.45
C ASP A 242 51.78 46.54 10.70
N TYR A 243 50.83 45.70 10.29
CA TYR A 243 51.08 44.37 9.76
C TYR A 243 50.73 44.29 8.26
N PRO A 244 51.37 43.43 7.47
CA PRO A 244 50.99 43.24 6.07
C PRO A 244 49.64 42.51 5.97
N PRO A 245 48.83 42.79 4.94
CA PRO A 245 47.52 42.19 4.76
C PRO A 245 47.61 40.67 4.60
N VAL A 246 46.55 39.97 4.99
CA VAL A 246 46.37 38.53 4.75
C VAL A 246 45.44 38.35 3.55
N ALA A 247 46.02 38.02 2.40
CA ALA A 247 45.29 37.68 1.19
C ALA A 247 44.54 36.34 1.33
N ASN A 248 43.29 36.29 0.89
CA ASN A 248 42.51 35.05 0.80
C ASN A 248 41.68 35.06 -0.50
N ALA A 249 42.00 34.15 -1.42
CA ALA A 249 41.35 34.03 -2.73
C ALA A 249 40.14 33.07 -2.75
N GLY A 250 39.79 32.50 -1.59
CA GLY A 250 38.81 31.42 -1.46
C GLY A 250 39.40 30.03 -1.75
N PRO A 251 38.64 28.94 -1.47
CA PRO A 251 39.07 27.58 -1.74
C PRO A 251 39.01 27.25 -3.23
N ASN A 252 39.81 26.26 -3.66
CA ASN A 252 39.78 25.73 -5.03
C ASN A 252 38.36 25.26 -5.42
N GLN A 253 38.03 25.44 -6.70
CA GLN A 253 36.71 25.18 -7.26
C GLN A 253 36.79 24.11 -8.35
N VAL A 254 35.70 23.35 -8.50
CA VAL A 254 35.48 22.44 -9.64
C VAL A 254 34.12 22.78 -10.23
N ILE A 255 34.08 22.99 -11.55
CA ILE A 255 32.83 23.13 -12.31
C ILE A 255 32.83 22.12 -13.45
N THR A 256 31.66 21.62 -13.82
CA THR A 256 31.50 20.64 -14.89
C THR A 256 30.67 21.26 -15.99
N LEU A 257 31.08 21.11 -17.25
CA LEU A 257 30.28 21.56 -18.38
C LEU A 257 28.88 20.90 -18.33
N PRO A 258 27.79 21.60 -18.73
CA PRO A 258 27.77 22.88 -19.43
C PRO A 258 27.97 24.13 -18.56
N GLN A 259 28.16 24.02 -17.25
CA GLN A 259 28.44 25.18 -16.40
C GLN A 259 29.85 25.74 -16.69
N ASN A 260 29.91 26.82 -17.46
CA ASN A 260 31.15 27.47 -17.92
C ASN A 260 31.42 28.84 -17.27
N SER A 261 30.82 29.10 -16.10
CA SER A 261 30.96 30.35 -15.35
C SER A 261 30.95 30.14 -13.83
N ILE A 262 31.65 31.02 -13.13
CA ILE A 262 31.80 31.01 -11.66
C ILE A 262 32.17 32.42 -11.15
N THR A 263 31.92 32.69 -9.86
CA THR A 263 32.43 33.88 -9.17
C THR A 263 33.40 33.47 -8.06
N LEU A 264 34.58 34.09 -8.03
CA LEU A 264 35.60 33.93 -7.00
C LEU A 264 35.56 35.11 -6.03
N PHE A 265 35.82 34.85 -4.76
CA PHE A 265 35.58 35.79 -3.66
C PHE A 265 36.89 36.06 -2.89
N GLY A 266 37.41 37.28 -3.04
CA GLY A 266 38.58 37.79 -2.31
C GLY A 266 38.23 38.53 -1.02
N ASN A 267 36.93 38.74 -0.76
CA ASN A 267 36.39 39.51 0.37
C ASN A 267 36.66 38.93 1.77
N GLN A 268 37.29 37.76 1.86
CA GLN A 268 37.79 37.18 3.10
C GLN A 268 39.25 37.57 3.42
N SER A 269 39.85 38.43 2.61
CA SER A 269 41.16 39.02 2.90
C SER A 269 41.04 40.01 4.06
N THR A 270 42.02 40.05 4.96
CA THR A 270 41.96 40.83 6.21
C THR A 270 43.24 41.62 6.47
N ASP A 271 43.11 42.74 7.18
CA ASP A 271 44.18 43.70 7.47
C ASP A 271 43.80 44.50 8.73
N ASP A 272 44.76 45.02 9.50
CA ASP A 272 44.50 45.78 10.73
C ASP A 272 44.23 47.29 10.52
N HIS A 273 44.63 47.86 9.38
CA HIS A 273 44.36 49.26 9.01
C HIS A 273 43.40 49.42 7.80
N GLY A 274 43.34 48.42 6.92
CA GLY A 274 42.31 48.22 5.90
C GLY A 274 42.85 48.02 4.48
N ILE A 275 42.21 47.14 3.71
CA ILE A 275 42.59 46.86 2.31
C ILE A 275 42.07 47.97 1.38
N THR A 276 42.98 48.63 0.65
CA THR A 276 42.66 49.71 -0.31
C THR A 276 42.38 49.19 -1.72
N SER A 277 43.02 48.08 -2.12
CA SER A 277 42.87 47.54 -3.47
C SER A 277 42.99 46.02 -3.54
N TYR A 278 42.28 45.46 -4.51
CA TYR A 278 42.31 44.06 -4.92
C TYR A 278 42.73 44.05 -6.39
N GLU A 279 43.62 43.13 -6.79
CA GLU A 279 43.95 42.91 -8.20
C GLU A 279 44.08 41.41 -8.47
N TRP A 280 43.28 40.90 -9.40
CA TRP A 280 43.31 39.52 -9.85
C TRP A 280 44.15 39.36 -11.12
N SER A 281 44.84 38.24 -11.24
CA SER A 281 45.62 37.89 -12.42
C SER A 281 45.52 36.40 -12.74
N LEU A 282 45.58 36.04 -14.02
CA LEU A 282 45.72 34.65 -14.44
C LEU A 282 47.19 34.24 -14.31
N SER A 283 47.45 33.14 -13.58
CA SER A 283 48.80 32.62 -13.38
C SER A 283 49.47 32.28 -14.72
N PRO A 284 50.80 32.49 -14.87
CA PRO A 284 51.55 32.11 -16.06
C PRO A 284 51.31 30.66 -16.53
N ASN A 285 51.01 29.75 -15.59
CA ASN A 285 50.77 28.33 -15.83
C ASN A 285 49.45 28.05 -16.60
N SER A 286 48.54 29.02 -16.71
CA SER A 286 47.25 28.89 -17.41
C SER A 286 47.16 29.75 -18.67
N LYS A 287 48.28 30.30 -19.16
CA LYS A 287 48.34 31.11 -20.40
C LYS A 287 47.94 30.28 -21.62
N GLY A 288 47.21 30.92 -22.54
CA GLY A 288 46.77 30.34 -23.82
C GLY A 288 45.33 29.82 -23.82
N LYS A 289 44.69 29.67 -22.65
CA LYS A 289 43.25 29.40 -22.57
C LYS A 289 42.43 30.66 -22.86
N VAL A 290 41.25 30.48 -23.43
CA VAL A 290 40.25 31.54 -23.59
C VAL A 290 39.30 31.52 -22.38
N MET A 291 38.98 32.70 -21.86
CA MET A 291 37.93 32.97 -20.87
C MET A 291 37.62 34.47 -20.88
N GLU A 292 36.52 34.87 -20.27
CA GLU A 292 36.23 36.26 -19.91
C GLU A 292 36.48 36.48 -18.42
N MET A 293 36.95 37.69 -18.05
CA MET A 293 37.18 38.09 -16.66
C MET A 293 36.57 39.47 -16.39
N GLN A 294 35.63 39.55 -15.45
CA GLN A 294 35.00 40.80 -15.00
C GLN A 294 35.23 41.01 -13.50
N GLY A 295 35.37 42.25 -13.04
CA GLY A 295 35.70 42.52 -11.63
C GLY A 295 37.16 42.26 -11.25
N VAL A 296 38.09 42.37 -12.21
CA VAL A 296 39.54 42.14 -12.02
C VAL A 296 40.15 43.00 -10.91
N ARG A 297 39.56 44.16 -10.58
CA ARG A 297 39.99 45.06 -9.50
C ARG A 297 38.99 45.21 -8.35
N THR A 298 38.14 44.19 -8.14
CA THR A 298 37.15 44.15 -7.05
C THR A 298 37.34 42.92 -6.15
N PRO A 299 36.82 42.94 -4.91
CA PRO A 299 36.85 41.78 -4.01
C PRO A 299 36.04 40.57 -4.51
N THR A 300 35.39 40.67 -5.68
CA THR A 300 34.74 39.60 -6.41
C THR A 300 35.23 39.59 -7.86
N LEU A 301 35.65 38.43 -8.36
CA LEU A 301 36.04 38.20 -9.75
C LEU A 301 35.01 37.27 -10.39
N GLN A 302 34.40 37.69 -11.49
CA GLN A 302 33.46 36.87 -12.26
C GLN A 302 34.16 36.32 -13.51
N LEU A 303 33.94 35.03 -13.77
CA LEU A 303 34.53 34.28 -14.87
C LEU A 303 33.40 33.72 -15.75
N SER A 304 33.51 33.89 -17.07
CA SER A 304 32.56 33.38 -18.07
C SER A 304 33.28 32.81 -19.29
N ALA A 305 32.54 32.06 -20.10
CA ALA A 305 33.03 31.39 -21.31
C ALA A 305 34.26 30.48 -21.08
N MET A 306 34.33 29.82 -19.92
CA MET A 306 35.43 28.90 -19.59
C MET A 306 35.35 27.61 -20.43
N GLN A 307 36.52 27.06 -20.77
CA GLN A 307 36.71 25.82 -21.52
C GLN A 307 37.33 24.75 -20.62
N GLU A 308 37.55 23.53 -21.12
CA GLU A 308 38.02 22.40 -20.30
C GLU A 308 39.42 22.60 -19.65
N GLY A 309 39.60 21.97 -18.49
CA GLY A 309 40.82 21.84 -17.71
C GLY A 309 41.07 22.98 -16.72
N ASP A 310 42.29 23.02 -16.19
CA ASP A 310 42.63 23.81 -15.02
C ASP A 310 42.97 25.28 -15.33
N TYR A 311 42.53 26.19 -14.47
CA TYR A 311 42.83 27.61 -14.46
C TYR A 311 43.29 28.02 -13.06
N THR A 312 44.47 28.62 -12.91
CA THR A 312 44.94 29.14 -11.61
C THR A 312 44.95 30.66 -11.62
N TYR A 313 44.22 31.27 -10.70
CA TYR A 313 44.14 32.72 -10.50
C TYR A 313 44.95 33.12 -9.27
N GLN A 314 45.62 34.26 -9.34
CA GLN A 314 46.29 34.88 -8.20
C GLN A 314 45.59 36.20 -7.87
N LEU A 315 45.15 36.32 -6.62
CA LEU A 315 44.72 37.57 -6.01
C LEU A 315 45.93 38.24 -5.36
N THR A 316 46.10 39.52 -5.60
CA THR A 316 46.96 40.44 -4.83
C THR A 316 46.05 41.41 -4.08
N VAL A 317 46.35 41.68 -2.80
CA VAL A 317 45.70 42.74 -2.00
C VAL A 317 46.74 43.74 -1.50
N THR A 318 46.34 45.01 -1.36
CA THR A 318 47.19 46.09 -0.85
C THR A 318 46.49 46.83 0.29
N ASP A 319 47.20 47.18 1.37
CA ASP A 319 46.65 47.94 2.51
C ASP A 319 46.64 49.47 2.28
N THR A 320 46.27 50.23 3.32
CA THR A 320 46.39 51.70 3.43
C THR A 320 47.80 52.28 3.24
N VAL A 321 48.86 51.65 3.74
CA VAL A 321 50.26 52.15 3.66
C VAL A 321 51.04 51.56 2.48
N GLY A 322 50.47 50.57 1.78
CA GLY A 322 51.01 50.01 0.53
C GLY A 322 51.69 48.64 0.69
N GLN A 323 51.56 47.98 1.83
CA GLN A 323 51.97 46.58 2.01
C GLN A 323 51.11 45.67 1.14
N GLN A 324 51.70 44.59 0.61
CA GLN A 324 51.03 43.67 -0.31
C GLN A 324 51.16 42.22 0.14
N ALA A 325 50.11 41.44 -0.14
CA ALA A 325 50.11 39.99 -0.01
C ALA A 325 49.36 39.33 -1.17
N THR A 326 49.66 38.05 -1.41
CA THR A 326 49.09 37.28 -2.53
C THR A 326 48.53 35.94 -2.07
N ALA A 327 47.46 35.50 -2.74
CA ALA A 327 46.83 34.20 -2.57
C ALA A 327 46.49 33.60 -3.94
N GLN A 328 46.44 32.28 -4.04
CA GLN A 328 46.11 31.57 -5.28
C GLN A 328 44.88 30.68 -5.10
N VAL A 329 44.10 30.54 -6.17
CA VAL A 329 42.93 29.66 -6.25
C VAL A 329 42.87 29.01 -7.62
N THR A 330 42.63 27.70 -7.66
CA THR A 330 42.49 26.91 -8.89
C THR A 330 41.02 26.61 -9.16
N VAL A 331 40.58 26.83 -10.40
CA VAL A 331 39.28 26.40 -10.94
C VAL A 331 39.55 25.29 -11.95
N ILE A 332 39.00 24.10 -11.70
CA ILE A 332 39.07 22.94 -12.59
C ILE A 332 37.76 22.87 -13.38
N VAL A 333 37.83 22.96 -14.71
CA VAL A 333 36.67 22.78 -15.59
C VAL A 333 36.66 21.36 -16.14
N GLN A 334 35.76 20.52 -15.66
CA GLN A 334 35.64 19.13 -16.12
C GLN A 334 34.74 19.02 -17.36
N PRO A 335 35.03 18.08 -18.28
CA PRO A 335 34.12 17.77 -19.37
C PRO A 335 32.78 17.27 -18.83
N GLU A 336 31.72 17.54 -19.56
CA GLU A 336 30.37 17.09 -19.23
C GLU A 336 30.30 15.56 -19.26
N ASN A 337 30.12 14.97 -18.08
CA ASN A 337 30.01 13.53 -17.86
C ASN A 337 28.63 13.05 -18.32
N ASN A 338 28.52 12.68 -19.60
CA ASN A 338 27.36 12.00 -20.16
C ASN A 338 27.60 10.48 -20.20
N LYS A 339 26.59 9.67 -19.88
CA LYS A 339 26.67 8.20 -20.02
C LYS A 339 25.89 7.76 -21.26
N PRO A 340 26.13 6.54 -21.78
CA PRO A 340 25.17 5.94 -22.68
C PRO A 340 23.83 5.70 -21.94
N PRO A 341 22.69 5.81 -22.64
CA PRO A 341 21.38 5.56 -22.05
C PRO A 341 21.26 4.12 -21.53
N GLN A 342 20.29 3.87 -20.65
CA GLN A 342 19.88 2.54 -20.23
C GLN A 342 18.60 2.14 -20.96
N ALA A 343 18.74 1.23 -21.92
CA ALA A 343 17.61 0.62 -22.62
C ALA A 343 16.85 -0.35 -21.69
N ASP A 344 15.53 -0.23 -21.62
CA ASP A 344 14.61 -1.23 -21.07
C ASP A 344 13.57 -1.56 -22.14
N ALA A 345 13.54 -2.81 -22.62
CA ALA A 345 12.57 -3.29 -23.62
C ALA A 345 11.29 -3.86 -22.99
N GLY A 346 11.18 -3.83 -21.66
CA GLY A 346 10.11 -4.46 -20.91
C GLY A 346 10.31 -5.98 -20.72
N PRO A 347 9.41 -6.63 -19.96
CA PRO A 347 9.47 -8.06 -19.70
C PRO A 347 9.00 -8.89 -20.91
N ASP A 348 9.55 -10.10 -21.01
CA ASP A 348 9.12 -11.13 -21.97
C ASP A 348 7.60 -11.36 -21.93
N LYS A 349 7.03 -11.63 -23.11
CA LYS A 349 5.59 -11.81 -23.31
C LYS A 349 5.26 -13.20 -23.85
N GLU A 350 4.18 -13.76 -23.35
CA GLU A 350 3.57 -14.97 -23.91
C GLU A 350 2.18 -14.63 -24.45
N LEU A 351 1.92 -15.03 -25.70
CA LEU A 351 0.63 -14.91 -26.37
C LEU A 351 0.10 -16.30 -26.73
N THR A 352 -1.22 -16.38 -26.89
CA THR A 352 -1.90 -17.59 -27.34
C THR A 352 -2.89 -17.22 -28.42
N LEU A 353 -2.83 -17.93 -29.56
CA LEU A 353 -3.76 -17.70 -30.66
C LEU A 353 -5.21 -17.92 -30.20
N PRO A 354 -6.17 -17.08 -30.61
CA PRO A 354 -6.14 -16.19 -31.78
C PRO A 354 -5.53 -14.79 -31.56
N VAL A 355 -4.90 -14.49 -30.41
CA VAL A 355 -4.22 -13.19 -30.21
C VAL A 355 -2.88 -13.16 -30.96
N ASP A 356 -2.86 -12.46 -32.09
CA ASP A 356 -1.74 -12.36 -33.04
C ASP A 356 -0.87 -11.09 -32.86
N SER A 357 -1.15 -10.31 -31.82
CA SER A 357 -0.69 -8.93 -31.68
C SER A 357 -0.43 -8.52 -30.23
N THR A 358 0.55 -7.63 -30.03
CA THR A 358 0.88 -7.05 -28.71
C THR A 358 1.57 -5.69 -28.89
N THR A 359 1.59 -4.85 -27.86
CA THR A 359 2.53 -3.73 -27.78
C THR A 359 3.92 -4.20 -27.31
N LEU A 360 4.94 -3.39 -27.59
CA LEU A 360 6.27 -3.43 -26.98
C LEU A 360 6.48 -2.06 -26.31
N ASP A 361 6.86 -2.04 -25.03
CA ASP A 361 6.90 -0.81 -24.21
C ASP A 361 8.31 -0.60 -23.65
N GLY A 362 8.97 0.42 -24.17
CA GLY A 362 10.32 0.84 -23.80
C GLY A 362 10.35 2.17 -23.05
N SER A 363 9.20 2.68 -22.61
CA SER A 363 9.05 3.97 -21.91
C SER A 363 9.80 4.06 -20.57
N LYS A 364 10.27 2.93 -20.05
CA LYS A 364 11.14 2.82 -18.86
C LYS A 364 12.62 3.03 -19.14
N SER A 365 13.02 3.10 -20.41
CA SER A 365 14.39 3.46 -20.78
C SER A 365 14.75 4.82 -20.19
N SER A 366 15.94 4.93 -19.61
CA SER A 366 16.37 6.11 -18.86
C SER A 366 17.77 6.57 -19.28
N ASP A 367 18.10 7.81 -18.97
CA ASP A 367 19.35 8.47 -19.38
C ASP A 367 19.69 9.53 -18.33
N ASP A 368 20.97 9.89 -18.15
CA ASP A 368 21.33 10.99 -17.23
C ASP A 368 21.13 12.38 -17.85
N GLN A 369 20.79 12.47 -19.15
CA GLN A 369 20.34 13.69 -19.82
C GLN A 369 18.94 13.54 -20.43
N LYS A 370 18.84 12.96 -21.63
CA LYS A 370 17.61 12.82 -22.42
C LYS A 370 17.79 11.87 -23.61
N ILE A 371 16.93 10.85 -23.69
CA ILE A 371 16.78 10.02 -24.89
C ILE A 371 16.13 10.85 -26.02
N ILE A 372 16.79 10.92 -27.18
CA ILE A 372 16.30 11.63 -28.38
C ILE A 372 15.59 10.72 -29.38
N SER A 373 15.89 9.42 -29.38
CA SER A 373 15.30 8.46 -30.32
C SER A 373 15.21 7.05 -29.73
N TYR A 374 14.18 6.34 -30.19
CA TYR A 374 13.91 4.93 -29.97
C TYR A 374 13.88 4.24 -31.34
N LEU A 375 14.32 2.98 -31.40
CA LEU A 375 14.23 2.15 -32.60
C LEU A 375 14.01 0.69 -32.21
N TRP A 376 12.89 0.11 -32.62
CA TRP A 376 12.54 -1.30 -32.44
C TRP A 376 12.78 -2.09 -33.72
N GLU A 377 13.47 -3.23 -33.61
CA GLU A 377 13.75 -4.12 -34.73
C GLU A 377 13.48 -5.59 -34.35
N LYS A 378 12.87 -6.37 -35.26
CA LYS A 378 12.79 -7.84 -35.12
C LYS A 378 14.17 -8.43 -35.42
N THR A 379 14.87 -8.94 -34.40
CA THR A 379 16.18 -9.57 -34.58
C THR A 379 16.09 -11.08 -34.80
N GLN A 380 15.05 -11.75 -34.29
CA GLN A 380 14.80 -13.18 -34.53
C GLN A 380 13.28 -13.50 -34.60
N GLY A 381 12.96 -14.67 -35.17
CA GLY A 381 11.60 -15.21 -35.28
C GLY A 381 11.03 -15.19 -36.70
N PRO A 382 9.90 -15.87 -36.95
CA PRO A 382 9.27 -15.99 -38.28
C PRO A 382 9.01 -14.67 -39.02
N ASP A 383 8.81 -14.74 -40.33
CA ASP A 383 8.49 -13.58 -41.17
C ASP A 383 6.97 -13.32 -41.29
N GLY A 384 6.60 -12.20 -41.91
CA GLY A 384 5.21 -11.71 -42.04
C GLY A 384 4.82 -10.63 -41.02
N VAL A 385 5.51 -10.59 -39.88
CA VAL A 385 5.32 -9.62 -38.78
C VAL A 385 5.40 -8.17 -39.26
N GLN A 386 4.43 -7.34 -38.85
CA GLN A 386 4.45 -5.89 -39.03
C GLN A 386 4.74 -5.17 -37.70
N LEU A 387 5.41 -4.02 -37.77
CA LEU A 387 5.84 -3.25 -36.60
C LEU A 387 5.48 -1.77 -36.74
N GLU A 388 4.37 -1.38 -36.12
CA GLU A 388 3.88 0.00 -36.11
C GLU A 388 4.56 0.82 -35.02
N ASN A 389 4.80 2.12 -35.28
CA ASN A 389 5.46 3.05 -34.36
C ASN A 389 6.85 2.57 -33.88
N ALA A 390 7.58 1.83 -34.72
CA ALA A 390 8.91 1.28 -34.39
C ALA A 390 9.96 2.34 -33.98
N ASN A 391 9.74 3.63 -34.28
CA ASN A 391 10.58 4.76 -33.87
C ASN A 391 10.10 5.47 -32.57
N SER A 392 9.12 4.89 -31.87
CA SER A 392 8.51 5.42 -30.65
C SER A 392 8.96 4.63 -29.41
N SER A 393 8.74 5.23 -28.23
CA SER A 393 8.91 4.53 -26.94
C SER A 393 7.96 3.35 -26.75
N VAL A 394 6.80 3.37 -27.43
CA VAL A 394 5.86 2.24 -27.50
C VAL A 394 5.59 1.91 -28.96
N ALA A 395 5.86 0.67 -29.34
CA ALA A 395 5.56 0.11 -30.67
C ALA A 395 4.43 -0.92 -30.56
N THR A 396 3.76 -1.19 -31.69
CA THR A 396 2.75 -2.27 -31.80
C THR A 396 3.22 -3.29 -32.81
N VAL A 397 3.14 -4.58 -32.45
CA VAL A 397 3.48 -5.70 -33.34
C VAL A 397 2.22 -6.50 -33.66
N THR A 398 2.04 -6.86 -34.94
CA THR A 398 0.85 -7.55 -35.45
C THR A 398 1.23 -8.63 -36.48
N GLY A 399 0.34 -9.60 -36.71
CA GLY A 399 0.59 -10.70 -37.64
C GLY A 399 1.57 -11.75 -37.10
N LEU A 400 1.60 -11.93 -35.78
CA LEU A 400 2.42 -12.96 -35.14
C LEU A 400 1.80 -14.35 -35.33
N GLN A 401 2.64 -15.33 -35.62
CA GLN A 401 2.30 -16.74 -35.83
C GLN A 401 2.95 -17.59 -34.73
N VAL A 402 2.61 -18.88 -34.64
CA VAL A 402 3.20 -19.79 -33.64
C VAL A 402 4.72 -19.83 -33.76
N GLY A 403 5.43 -19.52 -32.68
CA GLY A 403 6.89 -19.43 -32.65
C GLY A 403 7.42 -18.51 -31.54
N THR A 404 8.74 -18.29 -31.54
CA THR A 404 9.39 -17.32 -30.65
C THR A 404 10.00 -16.21 -31.49
N TYR A 405 9.73 -14.97 -31.09
CA TYR A 405 10.27 -13.75 -31.68
C TYR A 405 11.17 -13.05 -30.68
N VAL A 406 12.20 -12.37 -31.18
CA VAL A 406 13.05 -11.48 -30.38
C VAL A 406 13.02 -10.10 -31.00
N PHE A 407 12.60 -9.11 -30.22
CA PHE A 407 12.62 -7.71 -30.60
C PHE A 407 13.69 -6.99 -29.79
N THR A 408 14.47 -6.16 -30.45
CA THR A 408 15.52 -5.35 -29.81
C THR A 408 15.14 -3.89 -29.91
N LEU A 409 15.09 -3.22 -28.76
CA LEU A 409 15.03 -1.77 -28.64
C LEU A 409 16.46 -1.22 -28.64
N THR A 410 16.72 -0.25 -29.51
CA THR A 410 17.87 0.65 -29.42
C THR A 410 17.39 2.03 -29.00
N VAL A 411 18.01 2.62 -27.97
CA VAL A 411 17.79 4.04 -27.58
C VAL A 411 19.07 4.85 -27.73
N LYS A 412 18.94 6.16 -28.01
CA LYS A 412 20.08 7.08 -28.15
C LYS A 412 19.90 8.39 -27.41
N ASP A 413 21.00 8.93 -26.88
CA ASP A 413 21.09 10.26 -26.27
C ASP A 413 21.34 11.39 -27.30
N GLU A 414 21.39 12.63 -26.84
CA GLU A 414 21.68 13.82 -27.68
C GLU A 414 23.12 13.83 -28.25
N ARG A 415 24.02 12.97 -27.74
CA ARG A 415 25.41 12.80 -28.21
C ARG A 415 25.60 11.61 -29.16
N ASN A 416 24.52 10.88 -29.49
CA ASN A 416 24.52 9.63 -30.26
C ASN A 416 25.22 8.43 -29.57
N LEU A 417 25.44 8.48 -28.25
CA LEU A 417 25.67 7.26 -27.47
C LEU A 417 24.39 6.42 -27.53
N GLN A 418 24.55 5.10 -27.64
CA GLN A 418 23.44 4.19 -27.88
C GLN A 418 23.51 2.97 -26.97
N SER A 419 22.34 2.41 -26.69
CA SER A 419 22.16 1.27 -25.78
C SER A 419 21.06 0.37 -26.29
N GLN A 420 21.15 -0.93 -25.99
CA GLN A 420 20.25 -1.95 -26.53
C GLN A 420 19.72 -2.87 -25.43
N SER A 421 18.44 -3.23 -25.57
CA SER A 421 17.75 -4.21 -24.72
C SER A 421 16.82 -5.05 -25.60
N SER A 422 16.59 -6.30 -25.23
CA SER A 422 15.82 -7.25 -26.04
C SER A 422 14.72 -7.90 -25.22
N VAL A 423 13.59 -8.14 -25.86
CA VAL A 423 12.39 -8.78 -25.28
C VAL A 423 11.94 -9.94 -26.16
N ASN A 424 11.64 -11.07 -25.53
CA ASN A 424 11.11 -12.25 -26.21
C ASN A 424 9.59 -12.18 -26.26
N VAL A 425 9.00 -12.52 -27.41
CA VAL A 425 7.55 -12.73 -27.56
C VAL A 425 7.33 -14.16 -28.04
N ILE A 426 6.78 -14.99 -27.16
CA ILE A 426 6.50 -16.40 -27.43
C ILE A 426 5.01 -16.52 -27.77
N VAL A 427 4.69 -17.02 -28.97
CA VAL A 427 3.32 -17.25 -29.42
C VAL A 427 3.06 -18.74 -29.51
N LYS A 428 2.09 -19.23 -28.74
CA LYS A 428 1.70 -20.64 -28.71
C LYS A 428 0.34 -20.83 -29.38
N GLU A 429 0.12 -21.99 -29.97
CA GLU A 429 -1.24 -22.41 -30.31
C GLU A 429 -1.97 -22.82 -29.04
N GLU A 430 -3.28 -22.53 -28.97
CA GLU A 430 -4.11 -22.95 -27.86
C GLU A 430 -4.35 -24.47 -27.91
N MET A 431 -3.84 -25.19 -26.91
CA MET A 431 -4.11 -26.61 -26.76
C MET A 431 -5.61 -26.85 -26.52
N ASN A 432 -6.17 -27.75 -27.32
CA ASN A 432 -7.58 -28.09 -27.37
C ASN A 432 -7.69 -29.60 -27.16
N LYS A 433 -8.71 -30.06 -26.43
CA LYS A 433 -8.99 -31.49 -26.33
C LYS A 433 -10.20 -31.83 -27.19
N ALA A 434 -10.32 -33.09 -27.60
CA ALA A 434 -11.58 -33.54 -28.19
C ALA A 434 -12.68 -33.48 -27.11
N PRO A 435 -13.92 -33.10 -27.48
CA PRO A 435 -15.05 -33.11 -26.57
C PRO A 435 -15.35 -34.54 -26.11
N VAL A 436 -16.05 -34.70 -24.99
CA VAL A 436 -16.48 -36.01 -24.46
C VAL A 436 -18.00 -36.12 -24.53
N ALA A 437 -18.49 -37.08 -25.31
CA ALA A 437 -19.91 -37.40 -25.41
C ALA A 437 -20.39 -38.13 -24.15
N LYS A 438 -21.60 -37.79 -23.67
CA LYS A 438 -22.18 -38.45 -22.49
C LYS A 438 -23.69 -38.36 -22.41
N ILE A 439 -24.35 -39.51 -22.55
CA ILE A 439 -25.79 -39.69 -22.49
C ILE A 439 -26.22 -40.15 -21.08
N ALA A 440 -27.45 -39.81 -20.68
CA ALA A 440 -28.07 -40.18 -19.40
C ALA A 440 -28.51 -41.66 -19.30
N GLY A 441 -27.74 -42.59 -19.87
CA GLY A 441 -28.00 -44.03 -19.83
C GLY A 441 -29.14 -44.51 -20.73
N ASN A 442 -29.55 -45.76 -20.54
CA ASN A 442 -30.62 -46.41 -21.30
C ASN A 442 -32.00 -46.07 -20.73
N VAL A 443 -33.00 -45.92 -21.59
CA VAL A 443 -34.38 -45.62 -21.22
C VAL A 443 -35.27 -46.85 -21.48
N VAL A 444 -36.21 -47.12 -20.57
CA VAL A 444 -37.20 -48.19 -20.73
C VAL A 444 -38.59 -47.59 -20.58
N ILE A 445 -39.41 -47.66 -21.63
CA ILE A 445 -40.81 -47.24 -21.61
C ILE A 445 -41.73 -48.45 -21.79
N THR A 446 -43.03 -48.26 -21.54
CA THR A 446 -44.04 -49.30 -21.72
C THR A 446 -45.29 -48.65 -22.29
N LEU A 447 -45.82 -49.23 -23.36
CA LEU A 447 -47.03 -48.72 -24.02
C LEU A 447 -48.21 -48.70 -23.01
N PRO A 448 -49.13 -47.73 -23.10
CA PRO A 448 -49.37 -46.80 -24.22
C PRO A 448 -48.45 -45.58 -24.29
N THR A 449 -47.50 -45.39 -23.37
CA THR A 449 -46.51 -44.31 -23.50
C THR A 449 -45.58 -44.60 -24.67
N ASP A 450 -45.75 -43.86 -25.77
CA ASP A 450 -45.02 -43.98 -27.04
C ASP A 450 -44.02 -42.83 -27.27
N THR A 451 -43.70 -42.09 -26.20
CA THR A 451 -42.73 -40.99 -26.16
C THR A 451 -41.54 -41.31 -25.29
N ALA A 452 -40.34 -40.85 -25.67
CA ALA A 452 -39.12 -40.94 -24.87
C ALA A 452 -38.27 -39.67 -24.99
N GLU A 453 -37.40 -39.47 -24.00
CA GLU A 453 -36.42 -38.38 -23.93
C GLU A 453 -35.03 -38.98 -23.71
N LEU A 454 -34.03 -38.53 -24.46
CA LEU A 454 -32.63 -38.90 -24.27
C LEU A 454 -31.80 -37.64 -23.99
N ASP A 455 -31.33 -37.52 -22.76
CA ASP A 455 -30.51 -36.41 -22.29
C ASP A 455 -29.02 -36.65 -22.56
N GLY A 456 -28.44 -35.84 -23.44
CA GLY A 456 -27.00 -35.77 -23.75
C GLY A 456 -26.31 -34.51 -23.20
N SER A 457 -27.01 -33.69 -22.40
CA SER A 457 -26.51 -32.40 -21.88
C SER A 457 -25.35 -32.54 -20.87
N LYS A 458 -25.02 -33.77 -20.49
CA LYS A 458 -23.89 -34.13 -19.62
C LYS A 458 -22.58 -34.34 -20.40
N SER A 459 -22.62 -34.21 -21.73
CA SER A 459 -21.43 -34.12 -22.59
C SER A 459 -20.61 -32.88 -22.23
N SER A 460 -19.28 -32.95 -22.30
CA SER A 460 -18.40 -31.91 -21.76
C SER A 460 -17.16 -31.71 -22.61
N ASP A 461 -16.70 -30.46 -22.71
CA ASP A 461 -15.50 -30.07 -23.46
C ASP A 461 -14.72 -28.97 -22.71
N ASP A 462 -13.44 -28.75 -23.04
CA ASP A 462 -12.63 -27.70 -22.40
C ASP A 462 -12.72 -26.30 -23.05
N LYS A 463 -13.37 -26.19 -24.22
CA LYS A 463 -13.68 -24.92 -24.90
C LYS A 463 -15.17 -24.70 -25.17
N GLY A 464 -15.95 -25.76 -25.30
CA GLY A 464 -17.41 -25.77 -25.43
C GLY A 464 -17.87 -26.51 -26.68
N ILE A 465 -18.87 -27.37 -26.52
CA ILE A 465 -19.49 -28.12 -27.62
C ILE A 465 -20.29 -27.15 -28.51
N VAL A 466 -19.96 -27.11 -29.80
CA VAL A 466 -20.60 -26.24 -30.80
C VAL A 466 -21.80 -26.93 -31.45
N SER A 467 -21.76 -28.25 -31.62
CA SER A 467 -22.88 -29.00 -32.18
C SER A 467 -23.08 -30.38 -31.54
N TYR A 468 -24.35 -30.76 -31.48
CA TYR A 468 -24.84 -32.09 -31.11
C TYR A 468 -25.50 -32.69 -32.34
N LEU A 469 -25.32 -34.00 -32.58
CA LEU A 469 -25.98 -34.73 -33.65
C LEU A 469 -26.35 -36.13 -33.16
N TRP A 470 -27.65 -36.39 -33.04
CA TRP A 470 -28.19 -37.72 -32.75
C TRP A 470 -28.46 -38.48 -34.04
N THR A 471 -27.90 -39.69 -34.18
CA THR A 471 -28.23 -40.60 -35.28
C THR A 471 -28.89 -41.87 -34.74
N ARG A 472 -29.95 -42.34 -35.40
CA ARG A 472 -30.55 -43.65 -35.12
C ARG A 472 -29.72 -44.73 -35.81
N ASP A 473 -29.46 -45.83 -35.12
CA ASP A 473 -28.77 -46.98 -35.68
C ASP A 473 -29.63 -47.73 -36.70
N GLU A 474 -29.03 -48.22 -37.79
CA GLU A 474 -29.72 -48.95 -38.87
C GLU A 474 -30.41 -50.24 -38.38
N GLY A 475 -29.95 -50.85 -37.28
CA GLY A 475 -30.60 -52.01 -36.66
C GLY A 475 -31.87 -51.68 -35.85
N SER A 476 -32.23 -50.39 -35.72
CA SER A 476 -33.38 -49.94 -34.93
C SER A 476 -34.70 -49.93 -35.73
N PRO A 477 -35.87 -49.99 -35.07
CA PRO A 477 -37.14 -49.77 -35.75
C PRO A 477 -37.20 -48.40 -36.46
N ALA A 478 -37.68 -48.40 -37.70
CA ALA A 478 -37.85 -47.19 -38.49
C ALA A 478 -39.04 -46.32 -37.99
N ALA A 479 -40.07 -46.94 -37.43
CA ALA A 479 -41.22 -46.23 -36.85
C ALA A 479 -40.83 -45.39 -35.63
N GLY A 480 -41.51 -44.27 -35.41
CA GLY A 480 -41.19 -43.30 -34.36
C GLY A 480 -40.38 -42.12 -34.89
N GLU A 481 -40.75 -40.91 -34.46
CA GLU A 481 -40.35 -39.63 -35.03
C GLU A 481 -39.49 -38.82 -34.05
N VAL A 482 -38.62 -37.95 -34.59
CA VAL A 482 -37.86 -36.97 -33.81
C VAL A 482 -38.63 -35.65 -33.79
N LEU A 483 -39.03 -35.20 -32.60
CA LEU A 483 -39.76 -33.95 -32.42
C LEU A 483 -38.84 -32.74 -32.53
N ASN A 484 -39.37 -31.63 -33.07
CA ASN A 484 -38.77 -30.29 -33.05
C ASN A 484 -37.33 -30.15 -33.58
N ARG A 485 -36.82 -31.10 -34.40
CA ARG A 485 -35.40 -31.19 -34.78
C ARG A 485 -34.45 -31.27 -33.58
N SER A 486 -34.88 -31.99 -32.55
CA SER A 486 -34.09 -32.28 -31.35
C SER A 486 -32.88 -33.20 -31.60
N ASP A 487 -32.75 -33.75 -32.81
CA ASP A 487 -31.55 -34.42 -33.32
C ASP A 487 -30.32 -33.50 -33.37
N HIS A 488 -30.50 -32.18 -33.39
CA HIS A 488 -29.42 -31.18 -33.37
C HIS A 488 -29.23 -30.50 -32.00
N HIS A 489 -29.85 -31.03 -30.94
CA HIS A 489 -29.88 -30.42 -29.61
C HIS A 489 -29.33 -31.35 -28.51
N PRO A 490 -28.97 -30.82 -27.31
CA PRO A 490 -28.44 -31.63 -26.20
C PRO A 490 -29.42 -32.66 -25.65
N VAL A 491 -30.71 -32.56 -25.95
CA VAL A 491 -31.77 -33.48 -25.52
C VAL A 491 -32.59 -33.86 -26.74
N LEU A 492 -32.71 -35.17 -27.01
CA LEU A 492 -33.51 -35.73 -28.10
C LEU A 492 -34.91 -36.10 -27.59
N PHE A 493 -35.95 -35.64 -28.30
CA PHE A 493 -37.35 -35.94 -28.01
C PHE A 493 -37.94 -36.85 -29.08
N LEU A 494 -38.50 -37.98 -28.65
CA LEU A 494 -39.05 -39.03 -29.50
C LEU A 494 -40.55 -39.23 -29.25
N SER A 495 -41.30 -39.53 -30.30
CA SER A 495 -42.74 -39.88 -30.25
C SER A 495 -43.10 -40.96 -31.26
N ASN A 496 -44.34 -41.48 -31.22
CA ASN A 496 -44.85 -42.53 -32.11
C ASN A 496 -44.00 -43.82 -32.07
N LEU A 497 -43.32 -44.09 -30.95
CA LEU A 497 -42.48 -45.28 -30.76
C LEU A 497 -43.33 -46.56 -30.71
N VAL A 498 -42.79 -47.65 -31.27
CA VAL A 498 -43.44 -48.97 -31.29
C VAL A 498 -42.65 -50.00 -30.48
N GLU A 499 -43.31 -51.12 -30.15
CA GLU A 499 -42.73 -52.26 -29.44
C GLU A 499 -41.42 -52.73 -30.11
N GLY A 500 -40.30 -52.70 -29.37
CA GLY A 500 -38.95 -52.96 -29.88
C GLY A 500 -37.83 -52.24 -29.13
N THR A 501 -36.59 -52.39 -29.58
CA THR A 501 -35.41 -51.71 -29.01
C THR A 501 -34.78 -50.79 -30.04
N TYR A 502 -34.65 -49.52 -29.71
CA TYR A 502 -33.98 -48.51 -30.51
C TYR A 502 -32.57 -48.28 -30.00
N THR A 503 -31.62 -48.05 -30.89
CA THR A 503 -30.25 -47.62 -30.54
C THR A 503 -29.99 -46.25 -31.16
N PHE A 504 -29.42 -45.34 -30.38
CA PHE A 504 -29.04 -43.99 -30.82
C PHE A 504 -27.57 -43.72 -30.48
N HIS A 505 -26.88 -43.06 -31.40
CA HIS A 505 -25.53 -42.54 -31.21
C HIS A 505 -25.63 -41.02 -31.04
N LEU A 506 -24.97 -40.45 -30.04
CA LEU A 506 -24.81 -39.00 -29.89
C LEU A 506 -23.39 -38.63 -30.30
N LYS A 507 -23.24 -37.93 -31.42
CA LYS A 507 -22.00 -37.24 -31.78
C LYS A 507 -22.01 -35.82 -31.20
N VAL A 508 -20.94 -35.42 -30.52
CA VAL A 508 -20.68 -34.02 -30.13
C VAL A 508 -19.43 -33.52 -30.85
N THR A 509 -19.45 -32.26 -31.30
CA THR A 509 -18.33 -31.63 -32.04
C THR A 509 -18.02 -30.25 -31.46
N ASP A 510 -16.74 -29.94 -31.32
CA ASP A 510 -16.24 -28.66 -30.78
C ASP A 510 -16.11 -27.55 -31.86
N ALA A 511 -15.38 -26.48 -31.54
CA ALA A 511 -15.10 -25.37 -32.47
C ALA A 511 -13.94 -25.62 -33.45
N LYS A 512 -13.07 -26.62 -33.21
CA LYS A 512 -11.96 -26.98 -34.11
C LYS A 512 -12.33 -28.10 -35.10
N GLY A 513 -13.43 -28.81 -34.86
CA GLY A 513 -13.91 -29.96 -35.64
C GLY A 513 -13.59 -31.32 -35.02
N GLU A 514 -12.99 -31.36 -33.83
CA GLU A 514 -12.78 -32.58 -33.05
C GLU A 514 -14.12 -33.08 -32.50
N SER A 515 -14.28 -34.40 -32.38
CA SER A 515 -15.58 -34.99 -32.02
C SER A 515 -15.51 -36.37 -31.40
N ASP A 516 -16.45 -36.66 -30.50
CA ASP A 516 -16.62 -37.95 -29.81
C ASP A 516 -18.07 -38.46 -29.95
N VAL A 517 -18.28 -39.75 -29.70
CA VAL A 517 -19.55 -40.45 -29.92
C VAL A 517 -19.90 -41.43 -28.80
N ASP A 518 -21.01 -41.17 -28.09
CA ASP A 518 -21.59 -42.07 -27.07
C ASP A 518 -22.83 -42.81 -27.63
N ARG A 519 -23.25 -43.90 -26.97
CA ARG A 519 -24.32 -44.80 -27.43
C ARG A 519 -25.33 -45.11 -26.34
N THR A 520 -26.62 -45.06 -26.67
CA THR A 520 -27.72 -45.42 -25.76
C THR A 520 -28.78 -46.29 -26.46
N THR A 521 -29.62 -46.94 -25.65
CA THR A 521 -30.79 -47.69 -26.11
C THR A 521 -32.09 -47.24 -25.45
N VAL A 522 -33.19 -47.30 -26.21
CA VAL A 522 -34.56 -47.11 -25.72
C VAL A 522 -35.32 -48.42 -25.93
N GLU A 523 -35.71 -49.08 -24.84
CA GLU A 523 -36.50 -50.32 -24.85
C GLU A 523 -38.00 -49.98 -24.70
N VAL A 524 -38.82 -50.38 -25.67
CA VAL A 524 -40.26 -50.09 -25.71
C VAL A 524 -41.04 -51.39 -25.50
N LYS A 525 -41.64 -51.53 -24.31
CA LYS A 525 -42.36 -52.75 -23.91
C LYS A 525 -43.84 -52.74 -24.32
N PRO A 526 -44.43 -53.90 -24.64
CA PRO A 526 -45.86 -54.02 -24.91
C PRO A 526 -46.70 -53.58 -23.72
N ASP A 527 -47.88 -53.02 -23.99
CA ASP A 527 -48.86 -52.66 -22.96
C ASP A 527 -49.32 -53.93 -22.20
N PRO A 528 -49.11 -54.04 -20.87
CA PRO A 528 -49.60 -55.17 -20.09
C PRO A 528 -51.14 -55.29 -20.09
N ARG A 529 -51.84 -54.20 -20.43
CA ARG A 529 -53.31 -54.13 -20.56
C ARG A 529 -53.82 -54.39 -21.97
N LYS A 530 -52.96 -54.69 -22.97
CA LYS A 530 -53.30 -54.93 -24.39
C LYS A 530 -54.47 -55.91 -24.61
N ASN A 531 -54.69 -56.85 -23.68
CA ASN A 531 -55.80 -57.82 -23.71
C ASN A 531 -57.09 -57.37 -22.98
N SER A 532 -57.11 -56.22 -22.33
CA SER A 532 -58.30 -55.61 -21.70
C SER A 532 -58.89 -54.46 -22.52
N LEU A 533 -58.22 -54.05 -23.59
CA LEU A 533 -58.63 -52.93 -24.44
C LEU A 533 -59.76 -53.33 -25.40
N VAL A 534 -60.81 -52.51 -25.40
CA VAL A 534 -61.89 -52.50 -26.38
C VAL A 534 -61.65 -51.35 -27.36
N GLU A 535 -61.82 -51.62 -28.64
CA GLU A 535 -61.87 -50.63 -29.70
C GLU A 535 -63.30 -50.48 -30.23
N LEU A 536 -63.72 -49.22 -30.37
CA LEU A 536 -65.07 -48.83 -30.72
C LEU A 536 -64.99 -47.80 -31.85
N ILE A 537 -65.63 -48.12 -32.98
CA ILE A 537 -65.62 -47.27 -34.17
C ILE A 537 -66.93 -46.49 -34.20
N LEU A 538 -66.82 -45.15 -34.22
CA LEU A 538 -67.93 -44.21 -34.12
C LEU A 538 -68.19 -43.50 -35.44
N ASP A 539 -69.45 -43.32 -35.78
CA ASP A 539 -69.95 -42.55 -36.94
C ASP A 539 -69.84 -41.03 -36.70
N VAL A 540 -68.61 -40.55 -36.47
CA VAL A 540 -68.26 -39.13 -36.27
C VAL A 540 -66.79 -38.88 -36.61
N ASN A 541 -66.48 -37.76 -37.25
CA ASN A 541 -65.10 -37.32 -37.50
C ASN A 541 -64.45 -36.81 -36.20
N VAL A 542 -63.17 -37.15 -35.97
CA VAL A 542 -62.42 -36.80 -34.74
C VAL A 542 -62.47 -35.31 -34.40
N SER A 543 -62.42 -34.42 -35.40
CA SER A 543 -62.47 -32.96 -35.20
C SER A 543 -63.81 -32.45 -34.63
N GLN A 544 -64.87 -33.26 -34.73
CA GLN A 544 -66.20 -32.95 -34.20
C GLN A 544 -66.41 -33.53 -32.78
N LEU A 545 -65.58 -34.51 -32.37
CA LEU A 545 -65.65 -35.16 -31.06
C LEU A 545 -65.01 -34.27 -29.97
N THR A 546 -65.71 -33.20 -29.58
CA THR A 546 -65.30 -32.34 -28.46
C THR A 546 -65.23 -33.13 -27.14
N GLU A 547 -64.38 -32.69 -26.20
CA GLU A 547 -64.30 -33.28 -24.84
C GLU A 547 -65.67 -33.34 -24.13
N ARG A 548 -66.56 -32.37 -24.38
CA ARG A 548 -67.94 -32.41 -23.87
C ARG A 548 -68.76 -33.54 -24.49
N LEU A 549 -68.66 -33.75 -25.80
CA LEU A 549 -69.36 -34.84 -26.49
C LEU A 549 -68.81 -36.21 -26.08
N LYS A 550 -67.48 -36.34 -26.00
CA LYS A 550 -66.78 -37.50 -25.41
C LYS A 550 -67.28 -37.81 -23.99
N GLY A 551 -67.33 -36.82 -23.10
CA GLY A 551 -67.82 -37.02 -21.72
C GLY A 551 -69.27 -37.49 -21.65
N MET A 552 -70.18 -36.90 -22.44
CA MET A 552 -71.57 -37.34 -22.52
C MET A 552 -71.70 -38.76 -23.12
N PHE A 553 -70.83 -39.11 -24.07
CA PHE A 553 -70.79 -40.43 -24.71
C PHE A 553 -70.25 -41.52 -23.77
N ILE A 554 -69.17 -41.25 -23.02
CA ILE A 554 -68.64 -42.15 -21.97
C ILE A 554 -69.74 -42.47 -20.95
N ARG A 555 -70.50 -41.47 -20.51
CA ARG A 555 -71.63 -41.66 -19.59
C ARG A 555 -72.73 -42.57 -20.15
N GLN A 556 -73.00 -42.51 -21.46
CA GLN A 556 -73.94 -43.44 -22.09
C GLN A 556 -73.40 -44.88 -22.11
N ILE A 557 -72.09 -45.06 -22.34
CA ILE A 557 -71.41 -46.36 -22.22
C ILE A 557 -71.44 -46.88 -20.77
N GLY A 558 -71.22 -46.02 -19.77
CA GLY A 558 -71.31 -46.36 -18.34
C GLY A 558 -72.69 -46.91 -17.97
N VAL A 559 -73.76 -46.25 -18.43
CA VAL A 559 -75.15 -46.71 -18.24
C VAL A 559 -75.43 -48.07 -18.91
N LEU A 560 -74.83 -48.35 -20.08
CA LEU A 560 -74.98 -49.64 -20.76
C LEU A 560 -74.21 -50.79 -20.08
N LEU A 561 -73.08 -50.48 -19.43
CA LEU A 561 -72.22 -51.44 -18.73
C LEU A 561 -72.56 -51.60 -17.24
N GLY A 562 -73.33 -50.68 -16.65
CA GLY A 562 -73.59 -50.64 -15.22
C GLY A 562 -72.39 -50.16 -14.37
N VAL A 563 -71.49 -49.36 -14.95
CA VAL A 563 -70.27 -48.82 -14.31
C VAL A 563 -70.29 -47.29 -14.27
N LEU A 564 -69.42 -46.68 -13.47
CA LEU A 564 -69.34 -45.22 -13.36
C LEU A 564 -68.59 -44.61 -14.57
N ASP A 565 -68.86 -43.33 -14.85
CA ASP A 565 -68.16 -42.55 -15.88
C ASP A 565 -66.63 -42.51 -15.66
N SER A 566 -66.17 -42.70 -14.41
CA SER A 566 -64.77 -42.79 -13.98
C SER A 566 -64.09 -44.13 -14.27
N ASP A 567 -64.88 -45.19 -14.43
CA ASP A 567 -64.39 -46.58 -14.54
C ASP A 567 -63.93 -46.90 -15.97
N ILE A 568 -64.39 -46.10 -16.93
CA ILE A 568 -64.11 -46.20 -18.36
C ILE A 568 -62.90 -45.31 -18.69
N ILE A 569 -61.71 -45.89 -18.67
CA ILE A 569 -60.48 -45.17 -18.98
C ILE A 569 -60.24 -45.23 -20.50
N VAL A 570 -60.45 -44.08 -21.15
CA VAL A 570 -60.13 -43.87 -22.56
C VAL A 570 -58.62 -43.73 -22.72
N GLN A 571 -58.02 -44.68 -23.43
CA GLN A 571 -56.57 -44.75 -23.64
C GLN A 571 -56.14 -43.98 -24.90
N LYS A 572 -56.91 -44.07 -25.99
CA LYS A 572 -56.59 -43.40 -27.26
C LYS A 572 -57.84 -43.03 -28.04
N ILE A 573 -57.81 -41.88 -28.70
CA ILE A 573 -58.80 -41.47 -29.71
C ILE A 573 -58.00 -41.14 -30.98
N GLN A 574 -58.36 -41.75 -32.11
CA GLN A 574 -57.67 -41.56 -33.38
C GLN A 574 -58.66 -41.66 -34.56
N PRO A 575 -58.34 -41.07 -35.73
CA PRO A 575 -59.17 -41.27 -36.93
C PRO A 575 -59.12 -42.73 -37.38
N TYR A 576 -60.21 -43.18 -37.99
CA TYR A 576 -60.30 -44.48 -38.66
C TYR A 576 -60.61 -44.32 -40.15
N THR A 577 -61.56 -43.45 -40.49
CA THR A 577 -61.78 -42.92 -41.84
C THR A 577 -62.01 -41.41 -41.76
N GLU A 578 -62.16 -40.73 -42.90
CA GLU A 578 -62.53 -39.31 -42.97
C GLU A 578 -63.84 -38.95 -42.25
N GLN A 579 -64.69 -39.94 -41.95
CA GLN A 579 -65.99 -39.75 -41.29
C GLN A 579 -66.12 -40.50 -39.96
N SER A 580 -65.12 -41.30 -39.56
CA SER A 580 -65.23 -42.17 -38.37
C SER A 580 -64.04 -42.10 -37.41
N THR A 581 -64.33 -42.24 -36.13
CA THR A 581 -63.37 -42.15 -35.02
C THR A 581 -63.21 -43.52 -34.37
N LYS A 582 -61.97 -43.98 -34.21
CA LYS A 582 -61.64 -45.14 -33.39
C LYS A 582 -61.27 -44.69 -31.98
N MET A 583 -62.08 -45.11 -31.02
CA MET A 583 -61.94 -44.87 -29.59
C MET A 583 -61.49 -46.17 -28.92
N VAL A 584 -60.37 -46.13 -28.18
CA VAL A 584 -59.81 -47.27 -27.45
C VAL A 584 -59.89 -47.00 -25.96
N PHE A 585 -60.48 -47.92 -25.21
CA PHE A 585 -60.69 -47.81 -23.77
C PHE A 585 -60.60 -49.18 -23.08
N PHE A 586 -60.47 -49.16 -21.76
CA PHE A 586 -60.72 -50.32 -20.90
C PHE A 586 -61.64 -49.94 -19.74
N VAL A 587 -62.13 -50.94 -19.03
CA VAL A 587 -62.99 -50.77 -17.86
C VAL A 587 -62.31 -51.40 -16.64
N GLN A 588 -62.31 -50.68 -15.52
CA GLN A 588 -61.81 -51.14 -14.23
C GLN A 588 -62.87 -50.87 -13.16
N ASN A 589 -63.01 -51.76 -12.17
CA ASN A 589 -63.90 -51.50 -11.05
C ASN A 589 -63.21 -50.66 -9.94
N GLU A 590 -64.01 -49.97 -9.12
CA GLU A 590 -63.57 -49.49 -7.82
C GLU A 590 -63.16 -50.66 -6.89
N PRO A 591 -62.40 -50.42 -5.79
CA PRO A 591 -61.57 -51.44 -5.15
C PRO A 591 -62.26 -52.77 -4.77
N PRO A 592 -61.66 -53.93 -5.06
CA PRO A 592 -60.34 -54.12 -5.68
C PRO A 592 -60.35 -53.78 -7.17
N HIS A 593 -59.27 -53.14 -7.65
CA HIS A 593 -59.09 -52.68 -9.03
C HIS A 593 -58.95 -53.84 -10.03
N GLN A 594 -60.03 -54.60 -10.23
CA GLN A 594 -60.11 -55.65 -11.23
C GLN A 594 -60.41 -55.00 -12.58
N ILE A 595 -59.46 -55.14 -13.51
CA ILE A 595 -59.65 -54.77 -14.91
C ILE A 595 -60.52 -55.85 -15.56
N PHE A 596 -61.60 -55.45 -16.23
CA PHE A 596 -62.47 -56.38 -16.96
C PHE A 596 -61.77 -56.90 -18.23
N LYS A 597 -62.03 -58.15 -18.64
CA LYS A 597 -61.44 -58.67 -19.88
C LYS A 597 -62.10 -57.98 -21.08
N GLY A 598 -61.31 -57.64 -22.10
CA GLY A 598 -61.80 -56.86 -23.25
C GLY A 598 -63.00 -57.52 -23.95
N HIS A 599 -62.97 -58.85 -24.10
CA HIS A 599 -64.07 -59.59 -24.74
C HIS A 599 -65.37 -59.61 -23.90
N GLU A 600 -65.28 -59.57 -22.57
CA GLU A 600 -66.45 -59.51 -21.69
C GLU A 600 -67.17 -58.16 -21.85
N VAL A 601 -66.39 -57.06 -21.86
CA VAL A 601 -66.90 -55.69 -22.08
C VAL A 601 -67.47 -55.53 -23.49
N ALA A 602 -66.76 -56.01 -24.52
CA ALA A 602 -67.22 -55.91 -25.92
C ALA A 602 -68.51 -56.71 -26.16
N ALA A 603 -68.63 -57.93 -25.61
CA ALA A 603 -69.85 -58.73 -25.70
C ALA A 603 -71.03 -58.10 -24.93
N MET A 604 -70.77 -57.51 -23.76
CA MET A 604 -71.79 -56.79 -22.98
C MET A 604 -72.35 -55.59 -23.76
N LEU A 605 -71.47 -54.77 -24.36
CA LEU A 605 -71.87 -53.63 -25.18
C LEU A 605 -72.67 -54.04 -26.41
N LYS A 606 -72.24 -55.08 -27.14
CA LYS A 606 -73.00 -55.64 -28.27
C LYS A 606 -74.40 -56.07 -27.83
N SER A 607 -74.49 -56.86 -26.75
CA SER A 607 -75.77 -57.37 -26.25
C SER A 607 -76.71 -56.25 -25.81
N GLU A 608 -76.24 -55.22 -25.10
CA GLU A 608 -77.11 -54.15 -24.62
C GLU A 608 -77.51 -53.18 -25.73
N LEU A 609 -76.60 -52.84 -26.65
CA LEU A 609 -76.93 -52.00 -27.81
C LEU A 609 -77.90 -52.67 -28.79
N GLN A 610 -77.99 -54.01 -28.81
CA GLN A 610 -79.05 -54.73 -29.53
C GLN A 610 -80.43 -54.66 -28.85
N LYS A 611 -80.49 -54.46 -27.53
CA LYS A 611 -81.75 -54.35 -26.76
C LYS A 611 -82.30 -52.92 -26.75
N GLN A 612 -81.41 -51.93 -26.69
CA GLN A 612 -81.76 -50.52 -26.68
C GLN A 612 -82.16 -50.02 -28.09
N LYS A 613 -82.75 -48.82 -28.15
CA LYS A 613 -83.04 -48.16 -29.43
C LYS A 613 -81.74 -47.66 -30.09
N ALA A 614 -81.71 -47.64 -31.42
CA ALA A 614 -80.55 -47.20 -32.20
C ALA A 614 -80.06 -45.78 -31.83
N ASP A 615 -80.97 -44.92 -31.37
CA ASP A 615 -80.70 -43.52 -30.99
C ASP A 615 -80.22 -43.34 -29.54
N PHE A 616 -79.91 -44.43 -28.80
CA PHE A 616 -79.49 -44.32 -27.39
C PHE A 616 -78.13 -43.63 -27.23
N LEU A 617 -77.20 -43.86 -28.16
CA LEU A 617 -75.88 -43.22 -28.18
C LEU A 617 -75.92 -41.91 -28.98
N ILE A 618 -75.20 -40.89 -28.53
CA ILE A 618 -75.00 -39.62 -29.27
C ILE A 618 -74.32 -39.84 -30.63
N PHE A 619 -73.47 -40.87 -30.73
CA PHE A 619 -72.83 -41.30 -31.96
C PHE A 619 -73.13 -42.77 -32.21
N ARG A 620 -73.46 -43.12 -33.46
CA ARG A 620 -73.70 -44.51 -33.83
C ARG A 620 -72.41 -45.32 -33.72
N ALA A 621 -72.46 -46.42 -32.99
CA ALA A 621 -71.41 -47.43 -33.03
C ALA A 621 -71.49 -48.19 -34.38
N LEU A 622 -70.40 -48.17 -35.15
CA LEU A 622 -70.24 -48.89 -36.41
C LEU A 622 -69.66 -50.29 -36.18
N GLU A 623 -68.68 -50.40 -35.29
CA GLU A 623 -68.04 -51.66 -34.90
C GLU A 623 -67.62 -51.62 -33.43
N ILE A 624 -67.68 -52.77 -32.75
CA ILE A 624 -67.21 -52.97 -31.37
C ILE A 624 -66.34 -54.23 -31.35
N SER A 625 -65.05 -54.08 -31.07
CA SER A 625 -64.06 -55.16 -31.19
C SER A 625 -63.04 -55.09 -30.07
N THR A 626 -62.25 -56.14 -29.85
CA THR A 626 -61.11 -56.11 -28.93
C THR A 626 -59.83 -55.78 -29.69
N VAL A 627 -58.91 -55.04 -29.06
CA VAL A 627 -57.68 -54.59 -29.75
C VAL A 627 -56.83 -55.78 -30.20
N THR A 628 -56.62 -56.76 -29.32
CA THR A 628 -56.21 -58.12 -29.71
C THR A 628 -57.44 -58.96 -30.03
N CYS A 629 -57.39 -59.80 -31.07
CA CYS A 629 -58.49 -60.70 -31.42
C CYS A 629 -58.63 -61.79 -30.34
N GLN A 630 -59.80 -61.84 -29.68
CA GLN A 630 -60.06 -62.73 -28.53
C GLN A 630 -61.34 -63.58 -28.69
N LEU A 631 -61.93 -63.62 -29.88
CA LEU A 631 -63.07 -64.50 -30.16
C LEU A 631 -62.64 -65.97 -29.96
N ASN A 632 -63.44 -66.72 -29.21
CA ASN A 632 -63.28 -68.17 -29.17
C ASN A 632 -63.78 -68.76 -30.49
N CYS A 633 -62.84 -69.11 -31.36
CA CYS A 633 -63.08 -69.73 -32.67
C CYS A 633 -63.49 -71.21 -32.59
N SER A 634 -64.18 -71.60 -31.51
CA SER A 634 -64.77 -72.93 -31.30
C SER A 634 -63.73 -74.06 -31.34
N ASP A 635 -62.49 -73.75 -30.94
CA ASP A 635 -61.29 -74.61 -31.02
C ASP A 635 -61.02 -75.21 -32.42
N HIS A 636 -61.57 -74.60 -33.48
CA HIS A 636 -61.56 -75.05 -34.88
C HIS A 636 -61.19 -73.91 -35.85
N GLY A 637 -60.31 -73.02 -35.41
CA GLY A 637 -59.80 -71.88 -36.16
C GLY A 637 -59.01 -70.93 -35.26
N HIS A 638 -58.47 -69.86 -35.84
CA HIS A 638 -57.71 -68.84 -35.14
C HIS A 638 -58.29 -67.43 -35.37
N CYS A 639 -58.16 -66.56 -34.36
CA CYS A 639 -58.72 -65.22 -34.39
C CYS A 639 -57.74 -64.26 -35.09
N ASP A 640 -58.09 -63.75 -36.27
CA ASP A 640 -57.22 -62.83 -37.02
C ASP A 640 -57.21 -61.43 -36.40
N SER A 641 -56.00 -60.97 -36.05
CA SER A 641 -55.73 -59.65 -35.49
C SER A 641 -56.15 -58.46 -36.37
N PHE A 642 -56.22 -58.65 -37.70
CA PHE A 642 -56.59 -57.61 -38.66
C PHE A 642 -58.11 -57.55 -38.90
N THR A 643 -58.72 -58.63 -39.41
CA THR A 643 -60.16 -58.67 -39.74
C THR A 643 -61.08 -58.81 -38.53
N LYS A 644 -60.53 -59.08 -37.33
CA LYS A 644 -61.26 -59.35 -36.07
C LYS A 644 -62.23 -60.54 -36.16
N ARG A 645 -62.02 -61.46 -37.11
CA ARG A 645 -62.85 -62.65 -37.33
C ARG A 645 -62.08 -63.94 -37.08
N CYS A 646 -62.82 -65.03 -36.97
CA CYS A 646 -62.25 -66.37 -36.91
C CYS A 646 -61.94 -66.88 -38.31
N VAL A 647 -60.66 -67.11 -38.59
CA VAL A 647 -60.22 -67.86 -39.76
C VAL A 647 -60.34 -69.34 -39.40
N CYS A 648 -61.37 -69.99 -39.93
CA CYS A 648 -61.67 -71.38 -39.62
C CYS A 648 -60.68 -72.36 -40.27
N ASP A 649 -60.39 -73.43 -39.53
CA ASP A 649 -59.60 -74.54 -40.04
C ASP A 649 -60.36 -75.28 -41.17
N PRO A 650 -59.65 -76.01 -42.05
CA PRO A 650 -60.29 -76.76 -43.14
C PRO A 650 -61.44 -77.65 -42.65
N PHE A 651 -62.52 -77.69 -43.44
CA PHE A 651 -63.80 -78.37 -43.17
C PHE A 651 -64.70 -77.73 -42.09
N TRP A 652 -64.31 -76.60 -41.50
CA TRP A 652 -65.15 -75.76 -40.63
C TRP A 652 -65.53 -74.45 -41.31
N MET A 653 -66.63 -73.83 -40.87
CA MET A 653 -67.18 -72.59 -41.42
C MET A 653 -68.00 -71.80 -40.39
N GLU A 654 -68.26 -70.52 -40.69
CA GLU A 654 -69.05 -69.64 -39.82
C GLU A 654 -70.49 -70.12 -39.62
N ASN A 655 -71.00 -70.03 -38.39
CA ASN A 655 -72.41 -70.24 -38.10
C ASN A 655 -73.22 -69.04 -38.60
N PHE A 656 -73.67 -69.08 -39.86
CA PHE A 656 -74.46 -68.01 -40.47
C PHE A 656 -75.70 -67.62 -39.66
N ILE A 657 -76.32 -68.53 -38.91
CA ILE A 657 -77.47 -68.20 -38.04
C ILE A 657 -77.00 -67.33 -36.86
N LYS A 658 -75.88 -67.68 -36.20
CA LYS A 658 -75.35 -66.91 -35.08
C LYS A 658 -74.84 -65.52 -35.50
N VAL A 659 -74.17 -65.44 -36.64
CA VAL A 659 -73.67 -64.17 -37.21
C VAL A 659 -74.82 -63.26 -37.64
N GLN A 660 -75.84 -63.78 -38.34
CA GLN A 660 -76.89 -62.96 -38.95
C GLN A 660 -78.11 -62.66 -38.04
N LEU A 661 -78.38 -63.51 -37.04
CA LEU A 661 -79.61 -63.43 -36.21
C LEU A 661 -79.34 -63.33 -34.71
N ARG A 662 -78.08 -63.26 -34.26
CA ARG A 662 -77.74 -63.30 -32.84
C ARG A 662 -76.58 -62.36 -32.48
N ASP A 663 -75.43 -62.89 -32.05
CA ASP A 663 -74.39 -62.12 -31.36
C ASP A 663 -73.51 -61.29 -32.31
N GLY A 664 -73.59 -61.54 -33.63
CA GLY A 664 -72.79 -60.85 -34.67
C GLY A 664 -71.34 -61.32 -34.80
N ASP A 665 -70.80 -61.98 -33.77
CA ASP A 665 -69.43 -62.49 -33.73
C ASP A 665 -69.20 -63.72 -34.61
N SER A 666 -68.07 -63.69 -35.32
CA SER A 666 -67.53 -64.81 -36.12
C SER A 666 -67.14 -66.00 -35.24
N ASN A 667 -67.35 -67.22 -35.72
CA ASN A 667 -66.97 -68.47 -35.06
C ASN A 667 -66.76 -69.60 -36.09
N CYS A 668 -66.37 -70.80 -35.65
CA CYS A 668 -66.10 -71.96 -36.53
C CYS A 668 -66.88 -73.21 -36.08
N GLU A 669 -68.11 -73.00 -35.64
CA GLU A 669 -68.98 -74.01 -35.01
C GLU A 669 -69.61 -74.99 -36.03
N TRP A 670 -69.72 -74.59 -37.31
CA TRP A 670 -70.37 -75.42 -38.33
C TRP A 670 -69.35 -76.24 -39.11
N SER A 671 -69.53 -77.56 -39.16
CA SER A 671 -68.79 -78.39 -40.11
C SER A 671 -69.45 -78.33 -41.48
N VAL A 672 -68.63 -78.03 -42.50
CA VAL A 672 -69.02 -77.97 -43.92
C VAL A 672 -69.75 -79.25 -44.36
N LEU A 673 -69.32 -80.42 -43.85
CA LEU A 673 -69.94 -81.72 -44.16
C LEU A 673 -71.41 -81.77 -43.70
N TYR A 674 -71.71 -81.38 -42.45
CA TYR A 674 -73.07 -81.39 -41.94
C TYR A 674 -73.96 -80.34 -42.60
N VAL A 675 -73.41 -79.18 -42.99
CA VAL A 675 -74.15 -78.15 -43.75
C VAL A 675 -74.51 -78.65 -45.15
N ILE A 676 -73.62 -79.37 -45.83
CA ILE A 676 -73.90 -80.00 -47.13
C ILE A 676 -74.98 -81.09 -46.99
N ILE A 677 -74.89 -81.95 -45.97
CA ILE A 677 -75.90 -82.99 -45.71
C ILE A 677 -77.27 -82.36 -45.40
N ALA A 678 -77.32 -81.35 -44.52
CA ALA A 678 -78.55 -80.68 -44.13
C ALA A 678 -79.20 -79.93 -45.29
N SER A 679 -78.43 -79.19 -46.10
CA SER A 679 -78.94 -78.49 -47.28
C SER A 679 -79.43 -79.46 -48.36
N PHE A 680 -78.75 -80.60 -48.59
CA PHE A 680 -79.24 -81.66 -49.47
C PHE A 680 -80.56 -82.25 -48.96
N LEU A 681 -80.67 -82.55 -47.65
CA LEU A 681 -81.91 -83.02 -47.04
C LEU A 681 -83.05 -82.00 -47.14
N ILE A 682 -82.77 -80.70 -47.00
CA ILE A 682 -83.76 -79.63 -47.19
C ILE A 682 -84.21 -79.54 -48.66
N VAL A 683 -83.29 -79.63 -49.62
CA VAL A 683 -83.63 -79.65 -51.06
C VAL A 683 -84.45 -80.89 -51.42
N VAL A 684 -84.11 -82.07 -50.88
CA VAL A 684 -84.91 -83.29 -51.05
C VAL A 684 -86.28 -83.16 -50.37
N ALA A 685 -86.36 -82.57 -49.18
CA ALA A 685 -87.63 -82.33 -48.48
C ALA A 685 -88.52 -81.35 -49.27
N LEU A 686 -87.99 -80.23 -49.77
CA LEU A 686 -88.70 -79.30 -50.64
C LEU A 686 -89.07 -79.93 -51.99
N GLY A 687 -88.22 -80.81 -52.52
CA GLY A 687 -88.53 -81.66 -53.68
C GLY A 687 -89.72 -82.59 -53.42
N ILE A 688 -89.78 -83.25 -52.26
CA ILE A 688 -90.91 -84.08 -51.84
C ILE A 688 -92.15 -83.24 -51.56
N LEU A 689 -92.02 -82.05 -50.98
CA LEU A 689 -93.14 -81.15 -50.66
C LEU A 689 -93.77 -80.59 -51.96
N SER A 690 -92.95 -80.11 -52.89
CA SER A 690 -93.40 -79.70 -54.23
C SER A 690 -93.95 -80.88 -55.04
N TRP A 691 -93.32 -82.06 -54.99
CA TRP A 691 -93.82 -83.27 -55.65
C TRP A 691 -95.16 -83.74 -55.07
N THR A 692 -95.35 -83.71 -53.75
CA THR A 692 -96.62 -84.08 -53.11
C THR A 692 -97.72 -83.07 -53.41
N VAL A 693 -97.43 -81.75 -53.43
CA VAL A 693 -98.37 -80.72 -53.92
C VAL A 693 -98.74 -80.99 -55.39
N ILE A 694 -97.77 -81.22 -56.28
CA ILE A 694 -98.00 -81.55 -57.70
C ILE A 694 -98.81 -82.85 -57.85
N CYS A 695 -98.56 -83.87 -57.03
CA CYS A 695 -99.31 -85.12 -57.02
C CYS A 695 -100.74 -84.95 -56.50
N CYS A 696 -100.97 -84.12 -55.49
CA CYS A 696 -102.32 -83.76 -55.04
C CYS A 696 -103.11 -83.04 -56.15
N CYS A 697 -102.49 -82.07 -56.82
CA CYS A 697 -103.07 -81.39 -57.99
C CYS A 697 -103.36 -82.37 -59.16
N LYS A 698 -102.46 -83.34 -59.41
CA LYS A 698 -102.68 -84.37 -60.47
C LYS A 698 -103.68 -85.46 -60.09
N ARG A 699 -103.97 -85.70 -58.80
CA ARG A 699 -104.91 -86.75 -58.36
C ARG A 699 -106.38 -86.43 -58.67
N GLN A 700 -106.73 -85.19 -59.03
CA GLN A 700 -108.11 -84.76 -59.29
C GLN A 700 -108.64 -85.00 -60.72
N LYS A 701 -107.84 -85.48 -61.69
CA LYS A 701 -108.33 -85.76 -63.06
C LYS A 701 -107.93 -87.17 -63.53
N GLY A 702 -108.93 -88.02 -63.81
CA GLY A 702 -108.71 -89.44 -64.06
C GLY A 702 -109.42 -90.03 -65.27
N LYS A 703 -108.73 -91.03 -65.86
CA LYS A 703 -109.17 -92.11 -66.79
C LYS A 703 -109.30 -91.79 -68.31
N PRO A 704 -109.12 -92.80 -69.20
CA PRO A 704 -108.76 -92.56 -70.62
C PRO A 704 -109.54 -93.38 -71.70
N LYS A 705 -109.35 -93.06 -73.00
CA LYS A 705 -109.60 -93.86 -74.24
C LYS A 705 -109.28 -92.99 -75.50
N ARG A 706 -109.03 -93.46 -76.74
CA ARG A 706 -108.42 -94.71 -77.31
C ARG A 706 -108.26 -94.60 -78.86
N LYS A 707 -107.01 -94.66 -79.39
CA LYS A 707 -106.56 -95.01 -80.78
C LYS A 707 -107.20 -94.39 -82.05
N SER A 708 -106.35 -93.87 -82.95
CA SER A 708 -106.40 -94.12 -84.42
C SER A 708 -104.97 -94.06 -85.04
N LYS A 709 -104.77 -94.01 -86.38
CA LYS A 709 -103.49 -94.42 -87.04
C LYS A 709 -103.18 -93.77 -88.42
N TYR A 710 -101.91 -93.41 -88.65
CA TYR A 710 -101.14 -93.29 -89.92
C TYR A 710 -101.16 -92.05 -90.86
N LYS A 711 -100.04 -91.97 -91.61
CA LYS A 711 -99.55 -91.06 -92.68
C LYS A 711 -99.06 -89.66 -92.26
N ILE A 712 -98.07 -88.98 -92.86
CA ILE A 712 -96.88 -89.22 -93.76
C ILE A 712 -96.73 -88.04 -94.76
N LEU A 713 -95.47 -87.63 -95.04
CA LEU A 713 -94.98 -86.48 -95.83
C LEU A 713 -95.08 -85.11 -95.08
N ASP A 714 -94.11 -84.17 -95.02
CA ASP A 714 -92.74 -83.91 -95.58
C ASP A 714 -92.68 -82.62 -96.48
N ALA A 715 -91.48 -82.02 -96.65
CA ALA A 715 -91.17 -80.63 -97.10
C ALA A 715 -91.57 -79.54 -96.07
N THR A 716 -90.74 -78.58 -95.59
CA THR A 716 -89.87 -77.53 -96.23
C THR A 716 -90.68 -76.43 -96.95
N ASP A 717 -90.33 -75.13 -96.99
CA ASP A 717 -89.10 -74.34 -96.74
C ASP A 717 -89.47 -73.01 -96.02
N GLN A 718 -88.66 -72.41 -95.10
CA GLN A 718 -87.45 -71.56 -95.26
C GLN A 718 -87.66 -70.15 -95.86
N GLU A 719 -87.38 -69.10 -95.06
CA GLU A 719 -86.70 -67.82 -95.43
C GLU A 719 -86.29 -67.10 -94.11
N SER A 720 -85.01 -66.77 -93.86
CA SER A 720 -84.21 -65.57 -94.27
C SER A 720 -84.49 -64.34 -93.36
N LEU A 721 -83.62 -63.36 -93.05
CA LEU A 721 -82.27 -62.85 -93.43
C LEU A 721 -81.57 -62.32 -92.12
N GLU A 722 -80.27 -61.99 -91.96
CA GLU A 722 -79.08 -62.12 -92.82
C GLU A 722 -77.70 -62.13 -92.08
N LEU A 723 -76.71 -62.63 -92.82
CA LEU A 723 -75.27 -62.27 -93.00
C LEU A 723 -74.57 -61.18 -92.13
N LYS A 724 -73.22 -61.17 -91.95
CA LYS A 724 -72.11 -62.16 -92.05
C LYS A 724 -70.78 -61.57 -91.49
N PRO A 725 -69.70 -62.37 -91.26
CA PRO A 725 -68.37 -61.91 -90.82
C PRO A 725 -67.29 -62.07 -91.92
N THR A 726 -65.99 -61.85 -91.60
CA THR A 726 -64.76 -62.59 -92.04
C THR A 726 -63.49 -61.71 -91.90
N SER A 727 -62.23 -62.17 -92.01
CA SER A 727 -61.55 -63.38 -91.45
C SER A 727 -60.02 -63.34 -91.69
N ARG A 728 -59.22 -63.91 -90.78
CA ARG A 728 -57.85 -64.46 -90.94
C ARG A 728 -56.71 -63.63 -91.59
N ALA A 729 -55.64 -63.42 -90.79
CA ALA A 729 -54.20 -63.59 -91.09
C ALA A 729 -53.47 -62.71 -92.13
N GLY A 730 -52.24 -62.26 -91.80
CA GLY A 730 -51.23 -61.90 -92.83
C GLY A 730 -50.16 -60.82 -92.49
N VAL A 731 -48.99 -61.25 -92.00
CA VAL A 731 -47.61 -60.88 -92.46
C VAL A 731 -47.21 -59.38 -92.73
N LYS A 732 -46.28 -58.89 -91.89
CA LYS A 732 -45.09 -57.99 -92.12
C LYS A 732 -45.18 -56.64 -92.88
N GLN A 733 -44.51 -55.63 -92.27
CA GLN A 733 -43.65 -54.57 -92.87
C GLN A 733 -44.31 -53.56 -93.84
N LYS A 734 -44.17 -52.23 -93.68
CA LYS A 734 -42.94 -51.40 -93.53
C LYS A 734 -43.24 -50.03 -92.86
N GLY A 735 -42.20 -49.29 -92.44
CA GLY A 735 -42.27 -47.86 -92.09
C GLY A 735 -42.14 -46.93 -93.33
N PRO A 736 -41.59 -45.70 -93.24
CA PRO A 736 -40.63 -45.20 -92.23
C PRO A 736 -40.79 -43.71 -91.78
N ALA A 737 -39.80 -43.23 -91.00
CA ALA A 737 -39.26 -41.85 -90.97
C ALA A 737 -40.13 -40.71 -90.36
N LEU A 738 -39.60 -39.70 -89.66
CA LEU A 738 -38.24 -39.31 -89.19
C LEU A 738 -38.35 -38.89 -87.70
N SER A 739 -37.41 -39.25 -86.82
CA SER A 739 -36.24 -38.47 -86.31
C SER A 739 -36.59 -37.17 -85.52
N SER A 740 -35.77 -36.70 -84.58
CA SER A 740 -34.37 -37.02 -84.24
C SER A 740 -34.10 -36.89 -82.72
N SER A 741 -33.24 -37.74 -82.11
CA SER A 741 -31.83 -37.46 -81.70
C SER A 741 -31.64 -36.81 -80.32
N LEU A 742 -30.60 -37.09 -79.52
CA LEU A 742 -29.50 -38.09 -79.53
C LEU A 742 -29.02 -38.23 -78.04
N MET A 743 -28.76 -39.43 -77.49
CA MET A 743 -27.43 -40.08 -77.26
C MET A 743 -26.48 -39.38 -76.25
N HIS A 744 -25.54 -40.05 -75.55
CA HIS A 744 -25.16 -41.48 -75.40
C HIS A 744 -24.53 -41.70 -73.98
N SER A 745 -24.59 -42.87 -73.32
CA SER A 745 -23.80 -44.14 -73.47
C SER A 745 -22.37 -44.03 -72.86
N GLU A 746 -21.64 -45.08 -72.46
CA GLU A 746 -21.63 -46.55 -72.75
C GLU A 746 -21.60 -47.36 -71.41
N SER A 747 -22.05 -48.62 -71.22
CA SER A 747 -21.86 -49.92 -71.92
C SER A 747 -20.40 -50.42 -71.91
N GLU A 748 -20.01 -51.70 -71.80
CA GLU A 748 -20.62 -53.07 -71.87
C GLU A 748 -20.03 -53.96 -70.69
N LEU A 749 -20.12 -55.29 -70.43
CA LEU A 749 -20.74 -56.60 -70.86
C LEU A 749 -20.43 -57.61 -69.67
N ASP A 750 -20.79 -58.91 -69.48
CA ASP A 750 -21.56 -60.01 -70.14
C ASP A 750 -21.92 -61.15 -69.11
N SER A 751 -22.58 -62.24 -69.57
CA SER A 751 -22.56 -63.71 -69.22
C SER A 751 -21.89 -64.30 -67.94
N ASP A 752 -22.24 -65.47 -67.37
CA ASP A 752 -23.38 -66.42 -67.53
C ASP A 752 -23.48 -67.48 -66.35
N ASP A 753 -24.70 -68.02 -66.13
CA ASP A 753 -25.13 -69.37 -65.67
C ASP A 753 -24.78 -70.06 -64.29
N ALA A 754 -25.58 -71.11 -63.98
CA ALA A 754 -25.33 -72.32 -63.13
C ALA A 754 -25.58 -72.42 -61.58
N ILE A 755 -26.83 -72.73 -61.21
CA ILE A 755 -27.33 -73.95 -60.48
C ILE A 755 -26.53 -74.67 -59.31
N PHE A 756 -27.25 -74.89 -58.19
CA PHE A 756 -27.15 -75.96 -57.13
C PHE A 756 -25.86 -76.20 -56.27
N THR A 757 -25.96 -76.10 -54.92
CA THR A 757 -26.00 -77.26 -53.96
C THR A 757 -25.97 -76.86 -52.46
N TRP A 758 -26.53 -77.73 -51.59
CA TRP A 758 -26.25 -77.92 -50.15
C TRP A 758 -25.48 -79.27 -50.01
N PRO A 759 -24.67 -79.60 -48.96
CA PRO A 759 -25.20 -79.78 -47.59
C PRO A 759 -24.22 -79.73 -46.37
N ASP A 760 -24.81 -79.95 -45.18
CA ASP A 760 -24.31 -80.76 -44.04
C ASP A 760 -23.04 -80.44 -43.19
N ARG A 761 -23.30 -80.00 -41.93
CA ARG A 761 -23.35 -80.88 -40.72
C ARG A 761 -22.10 -81.18 -39.84
N GLU A 762 -22.19 -80.66 -38.60
CA GLU A 762 -21.71 -81.20 -37.29
C GLU A 762 -20.21 -81.38 -36.94
N LYS A 763 -19.93 -81.15 -35.63
CA LYS A 763 -18.77 -81.52 -34.79
C LYS A 763 -17.46 -80.70 -34.98
N GLY A 764 -16.76 -80.34 -33.89
CA GLY A 764 -17.19 -80.41 -32.49
C GLY A 764 -16.14 -80.13 -31.40
N LYS A 765 -16.67 -79.80 -30.22
CA LYS A 765 -16.20 -80.14 -28.85
C LYS A 765 -14.72 -79.94 -28.43
N LEU A 766 -14.61 -79.16 -27.34
CA LEU A 766 -13.68 -79.33 -26.19
C LEU A 766 -12.19 -79.06 -26.39
N LEU A 767 -11.66 -78.09 -25.63
CA LEU A 767 -10.92 -78.40 -24.39
C LEU A 767 -10.91 -77.20 -23.42
N HIS A 768 -10.19 -77.30 -22.30
CA HIS A 768 -10.55 -76.60 -21.06
C HIS A 768 -9.35 -76.05 -20.27
N GLY A 769 -9.42 -74.75 -19.92
CA GLY A 769 -8.80 -74.13 -18.75
C GLY A 769 -7.29 -73.83 -18.76
N GLN A 770 -6.92 -72.70 -18.16
CA GLN A 770 -6.02 -72.66 -16.99
C GLN A 770 -6.01 -71.28 -16.32
N ASN A 771 -5.86 -71.25 -14.99
CA ASN A 771 -5.47 -70.07 -14.22
C ASN A 771 -3.94 -69.99 -14.17
N GLY A 772 -3.36 -68.78 -14.12
CA GLY A 772 -1.94 -68.55 -13.88
C GLY A 772 -1.69 -67.17 -13.26
N SER A 773 -0.74 -67.08 -12.32
CA SER A 773 -0.55 -65.89 -11.48
C SER A 773 0.92 -65.57 -11.18
N VAL A 774 1.30 -64.29 -11.38
CA VAL A 774 2.18 -63.45 -10.51
C VAL A 774 3.57 -64.02 -10.10
N PRO A 775 4.71 -63.36 -10.44
CA PRO A 775 5.44 -62.63 -9.38
C PRO A 775 6.34 -61.40 -9.74
N ASN A 776 6.26 -60.36 -8.90
CA ASN A 776 7.29 -59.46 -8.32
C ASN A 776 8.38 -58.68 -9.10
N GLY A 777 8.51 -57.38 -8.72
CA GLY A 777 9.72 -56.52 -8.81
C GLY A 777 9.47 -55.17 -9.52
N GLN A 778 9.91 -53.98 -9.06
CA GLN A 778 10.60 -53.53 -7.83
C GLN A 778 10.16 -52.08 -7.45
N THR A 779 10.54 -51.61 -6.25
CA THR A 779 10.37 -50.24 -5.65
C THR A 779 11.21 -49.14 -6.34
N PRO A 780 11.05 -47.78 -6.14
CA PRO A 780 10.76 -47.12 -4.84
C PRO A 780 10.14 -45.68 -4.74
N LEU A 781 9.87 -45.28 -3.47
CA LEU A 781 9.99 -43.93 -2.82
C LEU A 781 9.08 -42.69 -3.12
N LYS A 782 8.52 -42.14 -2.01
CA LYS A 782 8.28 -40.71 -1.63
C LYS A 782 7.17 -39.89 -2.37
N VAL A 783 6.23 -39.17 -1.69
CA VAL A 783 6.30 -37.99 -0.75
C VAL A 783 6.49 -36.66 -1.53
N ARG A 784 5.76 -35.53 -1.31
CA ARG A 784 4.88 -35.08 -0.19
C ARG A 784 3.84 -34.04 -0.68
N SER A 785 2.90 -33.63 0.19
CA SER A 785 2.19 -32.35 0.09
C SER A 785 3.01 -31.16 0.63
N PRO A 786 2.77 -29.92 0.17
CA PRO A 786 3.23 -28.68 0.82
C PRO A 786 2.07 -27.87 1.43
N ARG A 787 2.24 -27.33 2.65
CA ARG A 787 1.46 -26.19 3.18
C ARG A 787 2.15 -25.62 4.43
N GLU A 788 2.46 -24.31 4.39
CA GLU A 788 2.79 -23.41 5.53
C GLU A 788 4.05 -23.78 6.39
N GLU A 789 4.84 -22.85 6.95
CA GLU A 789 4.83 -21.38 6.86
C GLU A 789 6.25 -20.76 7.05
N ILE A 790 6.27 -19.43 6.96
CA ILE A 790 7.37 -18.44 7.01
C ILE A 790 8.38 -18.60 8.17
N LEU A 791 9.68 -18.46 7.85
CA LEU A 791 10.63 -17.51 8.50
C LEU A 791 11.89 -17.29 7.66
#